data_AF-A0A1Q2CY33-F1
#
_entry.id   AF-A0A1Q2CY33-F1
#
_cell.length_a   1.000
_cell.length_b   1.000
_cell.length_c   1.000
_cell.angle_alpha   90.00
_cell.angle_beta   90.00
_cell.angle_gamma   90.00
#
_symmetry.space_group_name_H-M   'P 1'
#
loop_
_entity.id
_entity.type
_entity.pdbx_description
1 polymer ?
#
loop_
_entity_poly.entity_id
_entity_poly.type
_entity_poly.pdbx_seq_one_letter_code
_entity_poly.pdbx_strand_id
1 'polypeptide(L)'
;MRSPPTWRAGNGRDVKQNPDLSAALAVFYELGWGTADVSEAATLPLGTPEQQAIARRGLASGDWGEYVRERGTHRWKTAVDANDEMLGIFAVRVGVSAARAAVVLPRRATPVLIRVVEERGAAFVQAYARRRGSLGPVIVPLVIRLGLDLPDDPGYLRAWAWFASHVLTGNAAPRDPGEVWPDAELLSQRFEEHLEACVAAQAFQDGAVEEIVAPAVEKGWLGRGVAVELAFTALNVATRPVDRKLWLRVLDDLSVTDAEILARGDLVVSVLSYGDSQPIGRLAPALIAGGDDSLLGDVLAVSLPTTVKKTTLLLLRAMAQRERPSGEVVELAAALIPAQLVSGDDQIVKAAKAVTAAWGIEPPTDQDPQELVPWQDAPRVWDGMRFSTPEPTPAALTEAAAVLFGRGGSVHDVEVDRFLVLANEVAATDLEGCRSALAGVQESWTPGLAHVGHWRSGNMAHLRASRNADPVGEREAQVMRRLGELPVLVSMPSWEDLRIEPADLLARLQEYERLGVPVSEADLGLALMRTDHRTADQELRASLRGLRVAVETGGSAGAIAADYLDQPQQEPALVEVEHWGFFVPAETRPAAALRRLPSHFVDDRMDAYAFPGWGDAGWIDLRQEDWVDIGPLARQAARRSAPLTPGMAVNLIAAQRAYPPAAGDELTTAVREAWERGLLRPGVPDVGLLDWHPTPTALAAFARVCLELAEESMLALVWPLLDDLVTLSLQRPKLLAGTADLVQAMLSLLPSVRHAVSAGATGADALALPGVRALAERGGSTRAAKLARSLVADLPAATPAPIPAQAPPPRSEADLTSRWTQTDAAVPVIGDGVGFTLVEDEWKRICLDATLPSGERFLWNGVSDFELFAGRLPVRSIAERTARHPDLWLWLTPRDGSLWVEPIEMKDGLPVRDTRPEVTPTELTVATVAALLVTWSRVGEAGHRRSGFDESAPRPTADGVREAIRLLLEKGLNPRPLARLIDLEPTWLPTLWPVLAQAVSAAATLQRLPTWLNPVLDTALFLSPQLVEARRHGWMPVLDEAWPGLRELAQRKGTGKALIKARELLAELESA
;
A
#
# COMPACT_ATOMS: atom_id res chain seq x y z
N MET A 1 -8.75 1.39 4.79
CA MET A 1 -9.44 2.64 4.40
C MET A 1 -8.42 3.76 4.35
N ARG A 2 -8.02 4.20 3.16
CA ARG A 2 -7.56 5.58 2.93
C ARG A 2 -8.05 5.95 1.54
N SER A 3 -9.09 6.77 1.46
CA SER A 3 -9.38 7.54 0.25
C SER A 3 -8.16 8.39 -0.08
N PRO A 4 -7.86 8.66 -1.36
CA PRO A 4 -6.72 9.50 -1.73
C PRO A 4 -6.91 10.90 -1.10
N PRO A 5 -5.92 11.44 -0.37
CA PRO A 5 -6.02 12.81 0.11
C PRO A 5 -5.77 13.75 -1.08
N THR A 6 -6.83 14.17 -1.76
CA THR A 6 -6.80 15.40 -2.56
C THR A 6 -7.03 16.60 -1.63
N TRP A 7 -6.07 16.84 -0.74
CA TRP A 7 -6.02 18.05 0.08
C TRP A 7 -4.79 18.84 -0.31
N ARG A 8 -4.97 19.90 -1.11
CA ARG A 8 -3.95 20.95 -1.25
C ARG A 8 -3.79 21.59 0.12
N ALA A 9 -2.72 21.23 0.84
CA ALA A 9 -2.32 21.95 2.03
C ALA A 9 -2.05 23.41 1.64
N GLY A 10 -2.69 24.36 2.33
CA GLY A 10 -2.32 25.76 2.16
C GLY A 10 -0.94 25.96 2.77
N ASN A 11 0.00 26.17 1.88
CA ASN A 11 1.22 26.92 2.11
C ASN A 11 0.83 28.27 2.71
N GLY A 12 1.51 28.72 3.77
CA GLY A 12 1.42 30.10 4.26
C GLY A 12 1.87 31.07 3.16
N ARG A 13 0.96 31.36 2.23
CA ARG A 13 1.08 32.40 1.23
C ARG A 13 0.78 33.69 1.97
N ASP A 14 1.64 34.70 1.84
CA ASP A 14 1.14 36.07 1.95
C ASP A 14 -0.05 36.17 1.01
N VAL A 15 -1.25 36.36 1.57
CA VAL A 15 -2.50 36.46 0.81
C VAL A 15 -2.33 37.58 -0.21
N LYS A 16 -2.08 37.23 -1.47
CA LYS A 16 -1.89 38.23 -2.53
C LYS A 16 -3.26 38.78 -2.88
N GLN A 17 -3.71 39.76 -2.11
CA GLN A 17 -4.97 40.43 -2.35
C GLN A 17 -4.88 41.26 -3.63
N ASN A 18 -5.99 41.31 -4.37
CA ASN A 18 -6.12 42.22 -5.50
C ASN A 18 -6.13 43.67 -4.94
N PRO A 19 -5.35 44.61 -5.50
CA PRO A 19 -5.29 45.99 -5.01
C PRO A 19 -6.66 46.69 -5.02
N ASP A 20 -7.58 46.28 -5.89
CA ASP A 20 -8.93 46.81 -6.01
C ASP A 20 -9.97 46.06 -5.13
N LEU A 21 -9.54 45.07 -4.32
CA LEU A 21 -10.44 44.24 -3.51
C LEU A 21 -11.25 45.07 -2.50
N SER A 22 -10.63 46.06 -1.86
CA SER A 22 -11.32 46.94 -0.90
C SER A 22 -12.45 47.74 -1.53
N ALA A 23 -12.25 48.21 -2.77
CA ALA A 23 -13.28 48.93 -3.52
C ALA A 23 -14.42 47.99 -3.94
N ALA A 24 -14.11 46.74 -4.30
CA ALA A 24 -15.13 45.73 -4.60
C ALA A 24 -15.94 45.33 -3.36
N LEU A 25 -15.30 45.19 -2.20
CA LEU A 25 -15.99 44.91 -0.93
C LEU A 25 -16.90 46.07 -0.53
N ALA A 26 -16.49 47.33 -0.72
CA ALA A 26 -17.35 48.48 -0.47
C ALA A 26 -18.65 48.43 -1.30
N VAL A 27 -18.55 48.12 -2.60
CA VAL A 27 -19.72 47.92 -3.47
C VAL A 27 -20.59 46.75 -2.99
N PHE A 28 -19.96 45.63 -2.59
CA PHE A 28 -20.67 44.46 -2.05
C PHE A 28 -21.51 44.80 -0.82
N TYR A 29 -20.96 45.53 0.17
CA TYR A 29 -21.73 45.95 1.35
C TYR A 29 -22.76 47.05 1.03
N GLU A 30 -22.43 48.01 0.17
CA GLU A 30 -23.35 49.09 -0.23
C GLU A 30 -24.63 48.54 -0.86
N LEU A 31 -24.51 47.49 -1.66
CA LEU A 31 -25.63 46.81 -2.32
C LEU A 31 -26.38 45.83 -1.39
N GLY A 32 -26.00 45.75 -0.11
CA GLY A 32 -26.68 44.93 0.91
C GLY A 32 -26.32 43.45 0.90
N TRP A 33 -25.32 43.03 0.11
CA TRP A 33 -24.96 41.61 0.00
C TRP A 33 -24.33 41.02 1.27
N GLY A 34 -23.67 41.84 2.09
CA GLY A 34 -22.97 41.37 3.29
C GLY A 34 -23.88 40.90 4.43
N THR A 35 -25.16 41.28 4.41
CA THR A 35 -26.14 40.95 5.46
C THR A 35 -27.34 40.15 4.95
N ALA A 36 -27.43 39.92 3.64
CA ALA A 36 -28.54 39.19 3.02
C ALA A 36 -28.38 37.67 3.19
N ASP A 37 -29.50 36.94 3.09
CA ASP A 37 -29.47 35.48 3.11
C ASP A 37 -29.04 34.90 1.75
N VAL A 38 -28.36 33.75 1.77
CA VAL A 38 -27.89 33.10 0.53
C VAL A 38 -29.03 32.76 -0.42
N SER A 39 -30.24 32.48 0.10
CA SER A 39 -31.43 32.21 -0.70
C SER A 39 -31.86 33.41 -1.57
N GLU A 40 -31.53 34.64 -1.18
CA GLU A 40 -31.90 35.87 -1.89
C GLU A 40 -30.87 36.25 -2.97
N ALA A 41 -29.67 35.65 -2.93
CA ALA A 41 -28.50 36.07 -3.69
C ALA A 41 -28.68 36.06 -5.22
N ALA A 42 -29.55 35.20 -5.77
CA ALA A 42 -29.85 35.18 -7.20
C ALA A 42 -30.62 36.42 -7.68
N THR A 43 -31.27 37.16 -6.76
CA THR A 43 -32.16 38.28 -7.09
C THR A 43 -31.66 39.64 -6.61
N LEU A 44 -30.63 39.68 -5.76
CA LEU A 44 -30.04 40.91 -5.25
C LEU A 44 -29.52 41.83 -6.37
N PRO A 45 -29.55 43.17 -6.18
CA PRO A 45 -29.07 44.12 -7.17
C PRO A 45 -27.55 44.03 -7.36
N LEU A 46 -27.09 44.25 -8.59
CA LEU A 46 -25.66 44.29 -8.93
C LEU A 46 -25.09 45.72 -8.99
N GLY A 47 -25.93 46.73 -8.73
CA GLY A 47 -25.55 48.14 -8.82
C GLY A 47 -25.46 48.67 -10.25
N THR A 48 -24.99 49.90 -10.41
CA THR A 48 -24.80 50.55 -11.72
C THR A 48 -23.67 49.88 -12.52
N PRO A 49 -23.58 50.11 -13.85
CA PRO A 49 -22.47 49.58 -14.66
C PRO A 49 -21.08 49.93 -14.12
N GLU A 50 -20.92 51.12 -13.52
CA GLU A 50 -19.68 51.56 -12.89
C GLU A 50 -19.35 50.73 -11.65
N GLN A 51 -20.35 50.51 -10.77
CA GLN A 51 -20.21 49.66 -9.59
C GLN A 51 -19.86 48.22 -9.98
N GLN A 52 -20.51 47.67 -11.01
CA GLN A 52 -20.21 46.33 -11.53
C GLN A 52 -18.78 46.23 -12.08
N ALA A 53 -18.30 47.26 -12.79
CA ALA A 53 -16.93 47.29 -13.30
C ALA A 53 -15.88 47.36 -12.18
N ILE A 54 -16.16 48.10 -11.11
CA ILE A 54 -15.31 48.16 -9.90
C ILE A 54 -15.28 46.80 -9.20
N ALA A 55 -16.46 46.22 -8.93
CA ALA A 55 -16.60 44.92 -8.28
C ALA A 55 -15.89 43.82 -9.07
N ARG A 56 -16.12 43.73 -10.38
CA ARG A 56 -15.49 42.73 -11.25
C ARG A 56 -13.96 42.83 -11.22
N ARG A 57 -13.41 44.04 -11.23
CA ARG A 57 -11.95 44.27 -11.23
C ARG A 57 -11.29 43.77 -9.95
N GLY A 58 -11.87 44.11 -8.79
CA GLY A 58 -11.36 43.68 -7.49
C GLY A 58 -11.57 42.19 -7.19
N LEU A 59 -12.59 41.56 -7.77
CA LEU A 59 -12.92 40.15 -7.52
C LEU A 59 -12.33 39.17 -8.55
N ALA A 60 -11.77 39.67 -9.66
CA ALA A 60 -11.26 38.86 -10.77
C ALA A 60 -10.03 38.00 -10.42
N SER A 61 -9.28 38.36 -9.38
CA SER A 61 -8.02 37.71 -8.99
C SER A 61 -7.72 37.91 -7.50
N GLY A 62 -6.62 37.32 -7.04
CA GLY A 62 -6.12 37.46 -5.66
C GLY A 62 -6.69 36.43 -4.69
N ASP A 63 -5.99 36.23 -3.57
CA ASP A 63 -6.39 35.28 -2.54
C ASP A 63 -7.41 35.94 -1.58
N TRP A 64 -8.45 35.21 -1.20
CA TRP A 64 -9.47 35.65 -0.22
C TRP A 64 -9.23 35.05 1.17
N GLY A 65 -8.17 34.27 1.34
CA GLY A 65 -7.82 33.57 2.56
C GLY A 65 -6.66 32.62 2.35
N GLU A 66 -6.25 31.94 3.41
CA GLU A 66 -5.18 30.94 3.42
C GLU A 66 -5.60 29.73 4.26
N TYR A 67 -5.04 28.53 4.01
CA TYR A 67 -5.13 27.47 5.00
C TYR A 67 -3.96 27.60 5.96
N VAL A 68 -4.26 27.78 7.24
CA VAL A 68 -3.28 27.80 8.32
C VAL A 68 -3.26 26.45 9.03
N ARG A 69 -2.06 25.95 9.35
CA ARG A 69 -1.88 24.75 10.15
C ARG A 69 -1.87 25.16 11.62
N GLU A 70 -2.92 24.78 12.35
CA GLU A 70 -3.06 25.05 13.79
C GLU A 70 -3.29 23.72 14.51
N ARG A 71 -2.41 23.40 15.48
CA ARG A 71 -2.48 22.17 16.29
C ARG A 71 -2.61 20.88 15.46
N GLY A 72 -1.80 20.75 14.41
CA GLY A 72 -1.78 19.55 13.58
C GLY A 72 -2.90 19.44 12.53
N THR A 73 -3.86 20.39 12.48
CA THR A 73 -4.91 20.39 11.44
C THR A 73 -4.91 21.66 10.59
N HIS A 74 -5.26 21.52 9.32
CA HIS A 74 -5.30 22.63 8.37
C HIS A 74 -6.69 23.29 8.42
N ARG A 75 -6.76 24.61 8.64
CA ARG A 75 -8.01 25.40 8.72
C ARG A 75 -7.97 26.55 7.72
N TRP A 76 -9.05 26.77 6.95
CA TRP A 76 -9.21 27.97 6.12
C TRP A 76 -9.41 29.20 7.01
N LYS A 77 -8.58 30.21 6.85
CA LYS A 77 -8.66 31.52 7.48
C LYS A 77 -8.95 32.53 6.37
N THR A 78 -10.16 33.08 6.36
CA THR A 78 -10.55 34.12 5.41
C THR A 78 -9.77 35.42 5.69
N ALA A 79 -9.40 36.11 4.63
CA ALA A 79 -8.72 37.42 4.64
C ALA A 79 -9.68 38.56 4.26
N VAL A 80 -10.97 38.25 4.09
CA VAL A 80 -12.04 39.21 3.82
C VAL A 80 -13.07 39.16 4.95
N ASP A 81 -13.64 40.29 5.34
CA ASP A 81 -14.66 40.39 6.40
C ASP A 81 -16.06 40.03 5.91
N ALA A 82 -16.15 39.12 4.93
CA ALA A 82 -17.37 38.79 4.20
C ALA A 82 -17.65 37.28 4.25
N ASN A 83 -18.92 36.90 4.08
CA ASN A 83 -19.27 35.51 3.83
C ASN A 83 -18.72 35.10 2.44
N ASP A 84 -17.70 34.24 2.43
CA ASP A 84 -16.99 33.78 1.23
C ASP A 84 -17.94 33.24 0.14
N GLU A 85 -19.04 32.57 0.52
CA GLU A 85 -20.04 32.07 -0.43
C GLU A 85 -20.84 33.19 -1.08
N MET A 86 -21.32 34.15 -0.29
CA MET A 86 -22.05 35.32 -0.81
C MET A 86 -21.15 36.16 -1.72
N LEU A 87 -19.88 36.34 -1.34
CA LEU A 87 -18.90 37.07 -2.13
C LEU A 87 -18.57 36.33 -3.44
N GLY A 88 -18.49 35.00 -3.41
CA GLY A 88 -18.32 34.16 -4.59
C GLY A 88 -19.50 34.26 -5.55
N ILE A 89 -20.73 34.17 -5.04
CA ILE A 89 -21.97 34.32 -5.84
C ILE A 89 -22.02 35.71 -6.48
N PHE A 90 -21.74 36.76 -5.70
CA PHE A 90 -21.67 38.13 -6.21
C PHE A 90 -20.64 38.26 -7.33
N ALA A 91 -19.42 37.74 -7.13
CA ALA A 91 -18.35 37.76 -8.12
C ALA A 91 -18.78 37.12 -9.45
N VAL A 92 -19.48 35.98 -9.39
CA VAL A 92 -20.02 35.32 -10.58
C VAL A 92 -21.06 36.19 -11.27
N ARG A 93 -22.00 36.79 -10.53
CA ARG A 93 -23.05 37.63 -11.14
C ARG A 93 -22.51 38.93 -11.74
N VAL A 94 -21.47 39.53 -11.16
CA VAL A 94 -20.80 40.73 -11.76
C VAL A 94 -19.84 40.40 -12.90
N GLY A 95 -19.69 39.12 -13.26
CA GLY A 95 -19.05 38.72 -14.53
C GLY A 95 -17.58 38.30 -14.44
N VAL A 96 -17.09 37.77 -13.31
CA VAL A 96 -15.74 37.16 -13.28
C VAL A 96 -15.64 35.95 -14.23
N SER A 97 -14.40 35.54 -14.56
CA SER A 97 -14.15 34.43 -15.47
C SER A 97 -14.54 33.08 -14.86
N ALA A 98 -14.77 32.06 -15.70
CA ALA A 98 -15.06 30.70 -15.23
C ALA A 98 -13.90 30.12 -14.41
N ALA A 99 -12.65 30.47 -14.75
CA ALA A 99 -11.46 30.10 -13.97
C ALA A 99 -11.48 30.70 -12.56
N ARG A 100 -11.92 31.96 -12.45
CA ARG A 100 -12.04 32.61 -11.14
C ARG A 100 -13.21 32.03 -10.34
N ALA A 101 -14.37 31.88 -10.98
CA ALA A 101 -15.55 31.27 -10.38
C ALA A 101 -15.24 29.88 -9.82
N ALA A 102 -14.48 29.07 -10.57
CA ALA A 102 -14.00 27.79 -10.10
C ALA A 102 -13.26 27.93 -8.76
N VAL A 103 -12.37 28.89 -8.60
CA VAL A 103 -11.60 29.05 -7.34
C VAL A 103 -12.47 29.50 -6.17
N VAL A 104 -13.38 30.46 -6.39
CA VAL A 104 -14.03 31.21 -5.30
C VAL A 104 -15.41 30.69 -4.90
N LEU A 105 -16.08 29.93 -5.76
CA LEU A 105 -17.36 29.32 -5.39
C LEU A 105 -17.17 28.15 -4.42
N PRO A 106 -18.09 27.97 -3.46
CA PRO A 106 -18.02 26.84 -2.54
C PRO A 106 -18.20 25.51 -3.30
N ARG A 107 -17.71 24.43 -2.69
CA ARG A 107 -17.81 23.09 -3.29
C ARG A 107 -19.21 22.47 -3.18
N ARG A 108 -20.05 22.97 -2.27
CA ARG A 108 -21.43 22.50 -2.09
C ARG A 108 -22.33 22.98 -3.22
N ALA A 109 -23.28 22.15 -3.64
CA ALA A 109 -24.29 22.55 -4.60
C ALA A 109 -25.55 23.06 -3.90
N THR A 110 -25.92 24.30 -4.19
CA THR A 110 -27.20 24.88 -3.75
C THR A 110 -28.05 25.26 -4.97
N PRO A 111 -29.39 25.30 -4.87
CA PRO A 111 -30.25 25.74 -5.98
C PRO A 111 -29.86 27.12 -6.52
N VAL A 112 -29.46 28.02 -5.61
CA VAL A 112 -29.00 29.37 -5.93
C VAL A 112 -27.72 29.33 -6.77
N LEU A 113 -26.75 28.50 -6.39
CA LEU A 113 -25.49 28.40 -7.10
C LEU A 113 -25.68 27.87 -8.53
N ILE A 114 -26.49 26.81 -8.68
CA ILE A 114 -26.83 26.24 -9.99
C ILE A 114 -27.43 27.32 -10.90
N ARG A 115 -28.42 28.06 -10.40
CA ARG A 115 -29.08 29.15 -11.13
C ARG A 115 -28.10 30.25 -11.52
N VAL A 116 -27.25 30.69 -10.60
CA VAL A 116 -26.28 31.77 -10.84
C VAL A 116 -25.24 31.39 -11.89
N VAL A 117 -24.80 30.13 -11.89
CA VAL A 117 -23.88 29.62 -12.91
C VAL A 117 -24.58 29.47 -14.26
N GLU A 118 -25.84 29.01 -14.27
CA GLU A 118 -26.66 28.87 -15.47
C GLU A 118 -26.95 30.22 -16.16
N GLU A 119 -27.28 31.27 -15.41
CA GLU A 119 -27.56 32.62 -15.90
C GLU A 119 -26.36 33.24 -16.67
N ARG A 120 -25.14 32.71 -16.49
CA ARG A 120 -23.94 33.14 -17.22
C ARG A 120 -23.85 32.57 -18.64
N GLY A 121 -24.69 31.60 -18.99
CA GLY A 121 -24.82 31.02 -20.33
C GLY A 121 -23.89 29.85 -20.61
N ALA A 122 -24.24 29.06 -21.64
CA ALA A 122 -23.63 27.77 -21.99
C ALA A 122 -22.09 27.81 -22.12
N ALA A 123 -21.54 28.84 -22.77
CA ALA A 123 -20.08 28.95 -22.95
C ALA A 123 -19.34 29.13 -21.62
N PHE A 124 -19.93 29.85 -20.67
CA PHE A 124 -19.35 30.01 -19.33
C PHE A 124 -19.43 28.70 -18.55
N VAL A 125 -20.58 28.02 -18.59
CA VAL A 125 -20.78 26.74 -17.91
C VAL A 125 -19.82 25.68 -18.46
N GLN A 126 -19.60 25.61 -19.77
CA GLN A 126 -18.64 24.68 -20.38
C GLN A 126 -17.21 24.94 -19.90
N ALA A 127 -16.80 26.21 -19.85
CA ALA A 127 -15.50 26.61 -19.35
C ALA A 127 -15.33 26.38 -17.83
N TYR A 128 -16.43 26.43 -17.08
CA TYR A 128 -16.47 26.16 -15.63
C TYR A 128 -16.39 24.65 -15.37
N ALA A 129 -17.15 23.85 -16.10
CA ALA A 129 -17.19 22.39 -16.03
C ALA A 129 -15.81 21.76 -16.24
N ARG A 130 -15.08 22.18 -17.29
CA ARG A 130 -13.71 21.71 -17.59
C ARG A 130 -12.69 21.96 -16.48
N ARG A 131 -12.93 22.92 -15.57
CA ARG A 131 -11.99 23.30 -14.51
C ARG A 131 -12.34 22.72 -13.13
N ARG A 132 -13.58 22.25 -12.97
CA ARG A 132 -14.15 21.86 -11.69
C ARG A 132 -14.94 20.55 -11.78
N GLY A 133 -14.63 19.63 -12.69
CA GLY A 133 -15.42 18.42 -12.88
C GLY A 133 -15.70 17.61 -11.59
N SER A 134 -14.77 17.63 -10.61
CA SER A 134 -15.00 17.12 -9.24
C SER A 134 -16.15 17.75 -8.43
N LEU A 135 -16.80 18.83 -8.89
CA LEU A 135 -18.01 19.45 -8.30
C LEU A 135 -19.28 18.95 -9.00
N GLY A 136 -19.42 17.64 -9.00
CA GLY A 136 -20.53 16.89 -9.58
C GLY A 136 -21.92 17.50 -9.47
N PRO A 137 -22.41 17.86 -8.26
CA PRO A 137 -23.82 18.16 -8.08
C PRO A 137 -24.27 19.51 -8.65
N VAL A 138 -23.33 20.42 -8.97
CA VAL A 138 -23.63 21.65 -9.73
C VAL A 138 -23.52 21.41 -11.23
N ILE A 139 -22.48 20.69 -11.66
CA ILE A 139 -22.06 20.63 -13.06
C ILE A 139 -22.85 19.58 -13.84
N VAL A 140 -23.09 18.39 -13.28
CA VAL A 140 -23.82 17.29 -13.96
C VAL A 140 -25.22 17.74 -14.41
N PRO A 141 -26.05 18.36 -13.55
CA PRO A 141 -27.36 18.81 -14.00
C PRO A 141 -27.30 19.88 -15.10
N LEU A 142 -26.28 20.74 -15.09
CA LEU A 142 -26.14 21.82 -16.07
C LEU A 142 -25.59 21.32 -17.41
N VAL A 143 -24.65 20.38 -17.42
CA VAL A 143 -24.11 19.77 -18.64
C VAL A 143 -25.22 19.03 -19.40
N ILE A 144 -26.08 18.32 -18.67
CA ILE A 144 -27.23 17.63 -19.28
C ILE A 144 -28.26 18.64 -19.77
N ARG A 145 -28.75 19.55 -18.91
CA ARG A 145 -29.82 20.52 -19.28
C ARG A 145 -29.44 21.45 -20.42
N LEU A 146 -28.18 21.88 -20.48
CA LEU A 146 -27.69 22.81 -21.51
C LEU A 146 -27.12 22.09 -22.75
N GLY A 147 -27.11 20.74 -22.78
CA GLY A 147 -26.61 19.97 -23.91
C GLY A 147 -25.13 20.21 -24.22
N LEU A 148 -24.28 20.34 -23.20
CA LEU A 148 -22.87 20.67 -23.37
C LEU A 148 -22.01 19.43 -23.66
N ASP A 149 -20.80 19.59 -24.23
CA ASP A 149 -19.88 18.45 -24.37
C ASP A 149 -19.49 17.90 -23.00
N LEU A 150 -19.40 16.57 -22.89
CA LEU A 150 -19.01 15.91 -21.65
C LEU A 150 -17.58 16.33 -21.25
N PRO A 151 -17.37 16.80 -20.01
CA PRO A 151 -16.04 16.99 -19.47
C PRO A 151 -15.26 15.66 -19.43
N ASP A 152 -14.02 15.70 -19.90
CA ASP A 152 -13.04 14.60 -19.82
C ASP A 152 -12.45 14.41 -18.41
N ASP A 153 -12.84 15.27 -17.46
CA ASP A 153 -12.41 15.18 -16.07
C ASP A 153 -12.98 13.92 -15.38
N PRO A 154 -12.13 13.02 -14.84
CA PRO A 154 -12.60 11.84 -14.14
C PRO A 154 -13.44 12.15 -12.89
N GLY A 155 -13.29 13.34 -12.30
CA GLY A 155 -14.13 13.80 -11.19
C GLY A 155 -15.59 14.03 -11.60
N TYR A 156 -15.82 14.56 -12.81
CA TYR A 156 -17.14 14.75 -13.38
C TYR A 156 -17.84 13.41 -13.62
N LEU A 157 -17.17 12.50 -14.32
CA LEU A 157 -17.71 11.20 -14.69
C LEU A 157 -18.05 10.35 -13.46
N ARG A 158 -17.15 10.34 -12.46
CA ARG A 158 -17.42 9.68 -11.17
C ARG A 158 -18.62 10.27 -10.45
N ALA A 159 -18.80 11.59 -10.52
CA ALA A 159 -19.96 12.20 -9.90
C ALA A 159 -21.27 11.87 -10.63
N TRP A 160 -21.26 11.87 -11.97
CA TRP A 160 -22.41 11.40 -12.75
C TRP A 160 -22.76 9.95 -12.41
N ALA A 161 -21.76 9.05 -12.38
CA ALA A 161 -21.98 7.63 -12.06
C ALA A 161 -22.58 7.45 -10.65
N TRP A 162 -22.14 8.27 -9.69
CA TRP A 162 -22.70 8.29 -8.35
C TRP A 162 -24.17 8.74 -8.32
N PHE A 163 -24.54 9.78 -9.08
CA PHE A 163 -25.94 10.20 -9.23
C PHE A 163 -26.78 9.11 -9.90
N ALA A 164 -26.25 8.47 -10.94
CA ALA A 164 -26.92 7.38 -11.64
C ALA A 164 -27.20 6.20 -10.71
N SER A 165 -26.21 5.72 -9.95
CA SER A 165 -26.39 4.62 -8.98
C SER A 165 -27.50 4.94 -7.97
N HIS A 166 -27.50 6.15 -7.39
CA HIS A 166 -28.54 6.56 -6.45
C HIS A 166 -29.94 6.50 -7.05
N VAL A 167 -30.13 7.13 -8.21
CA VAL A 167 -31.47 7.26 -8.80
C VAL A 167 -31.97 5.91 -9.32
N LEU A 168 -31.07 5.01 -9.70
CA LEU A 168 -31.40 3.67 -10.12
C LEU A 168 -31.74 2.75 -8.94
N THR A 169 -30.97 2.78 -7.85
CA THR A 169 -31.06 1.78 -6.75
C THR A 169 -31.65 2.31 -5.44
N GLY A 170 -31.58 3.61 -5.17
CA GLY A 170 -31.88 4.22 -3.88
C GLY A 170 -30.79 4.06 -2.81
N ASN A 171 -29.67 3.38 -3.12
CA ASN A 171 -28.65 3.00 -2.15
C ASN A 171 -27.64 4.09 -1.81
N ALA A 172 -27.39 5.07 -2.69
CA ALA A 172 -26.58 6.28 -2.41
C ALA A 172 -27.44 7.41 -1.79
N ALA A 173 -26.88 8.43 -1.16
CA ALA A 173 -27.60 9.56 -0.56
C ALA A 173 -26.70 10.78 -0.60
N PRO A 174 -27.30 11.99 -0.52
CA PRO A 174 -26.54 13.24 -0.42
C PRO A 174 -25.39 13.12 0.56
N ARG A 175 -24.20 13.58 0.14
CA ARG A 175 -23.08 13.73 1.07
C ARG A 175 -23.40 14.85 2.08
N ASP A 176 -24.14 15.87 1.63
CA ASP A 176 -24.50 17.04 2.41
C ASP A 176 -26.03 17.28 2.37
N PRO A 177 -26.68 17.45 3.53
CA PRO A 177 -28.08 17.86 3.54
C PRO A 177 -28.33 19.25 2.93
N GLY A 178 -29.27 19.28 1.97
CA GLY A 178 -29.56 20.44 1.12
C GLY A 178 -28.93 20.37 -0.28
N GLU A 179 -28.10 19.37 -0.56
CA GLU A 179 -27.56 19.10 -1.90
C GLU A 179 -28.70 18.76 -2.87
N VAL A 180 -28.76 19.49 -3.99
CA VAL A 180 -29.74 19.26 -5.05
C VAL A 180 -29.23 18.17 -5.96
N TRP A 181 -29.98 17.07 -6.04
CA TRP A 181 -29.64 15.95 -6.92
C TRP A 181 -30.41 16.05 -8.23
N PRO A 182 -29.80 15.69 -9.38
CA PRO A 182 -30.54 15.54 -10.62
C PRO A 182 -31.58 14.43 -10.45
N ASP A 183 -32.78 14.65 -10.98
CA ASP A 183 -33.84 13.65 -10.97
C ASP A 183 -33.63 12.59 -12.06
N ALA A 184 -34.51 11.58 -12.02
CA ALA A 184 -34.49 10.45 -12.92
C ALA A 184 -34.75 10.84 -14.37
N GLU A 185 -35.61 11.83 -14.59
CA GLU A 185 -35.90 12.34 -15.93
C GLU A 185 -34.65 12.97 -16.54
N LEU A 186 -33.97 13.84 -15.79
CA LEU A 186 -32.77 14.52 -16.25
C LEU A 186 -31.62 13.55 -16.54
N LEU A 187 -31.31 12.63 -15.62
CA LEU A 187 -30.20 11.68 -15.82
C LEU A 187 -30.42 10.73 -17.01
N SER A 188 -31.68 10.41 -17.33
CA SER A 188 -32.00 9.50 -18.42
C SER A 188 -31.73 10.08 -19.83
N GLN A 189 -31.72 11.41 -20.00
CA GLN A 189 -31.68 12.06 -21.32
C GLN A 189 -30.41 11.78 -22.13
N ARG A 190 -29.27 11.57 -21.46
CA ARG A 190 -27.96 11.34 -22.07
C ARG A 190 -27.22 10.19 -21.38
N PHE A 191 -27.97 9.19 -20.92
CA PHE A 191 -27.45 8.13 -20.07
C PHE A 191 -26.38 7.27 -20.75
N GLU A 192 -26.66 6.82 -21.98
CA GLU A 192 -25.74 6.00 -22.79
C GLU A 192 -24.40 6.72 -23.03
N GLU A 193 -24.46 7.98 -23.47
CA GLU A 193 -23.26 8.80 -23.74
C GLU A 193 -22.38 9.01 -22.48
N HIS A 194 -22.99 9.23 -21.33
CA HIS A 194 -22.23 9.36 -20.07
C HIS A 194 -21.67 8.02 -19.59
N LEU A 195 -22.41 6.93 -19.78
CA LEU A 195 -21.94 5.58 -19.43
C LEU A 195 -20.73 5.19 -20.28
N GLU A 196 -20.80 5.45 -21.60
CA GLU A 196 -19.68 5.28 -22.53
C GLU A 196 -18.45 6.08 -22.10
N ALA A 197 -18.63 7.36 -21.76
CA ALA A 197 -17.54 8.21 -21.27
C ALA A 197 -16.95 7.67 -19.95
N CYS A 198 -17.79 7.15 -19.05
CA CYS A 198 -17.32 6.52 -17.81
C CYS A 198 -16.50 5.24 -18.07
N VAL A 199 -16.93 4.41 -19.01
CA VAL A 199 -16.19 3.21 -19.43
C VAL A 199 -14.85 3.57 -20.05
N ALA A 200 -14.84 4.52 -21.00
CA ALA A 200 -13.63 4.97 -21.68
C ALA A 200 -12.60 5.58 -20.71
N ALA A 201 -13.06 6.36 -19.73
CA ALA A 201 -12.21 6.99 -18.73
C ALA A 201 -11.93 6.11 -17.49
N GLN A 202 -12.47 4.88 -17.45
CA GLN A 202 -12.43 4.00 -16.27
C GLN A 202 -12.88 4.68 -14.97
N ALA A 203 -13.91 5.53 -15.07
CA ALA A 203 -14.29 6.48 -14.04
C ALA A 203 -15.39 5.97 -13.10
N PHE A 204 -15.24 4.76 -12.56
CA PHE A 204 -16.14 4.18 -11.55
C PHE A 204 -15.48 4.20 -10.16
N GLN A 205 -16.25 4.48 -9.10
CA GLN A 205 -15.80 4.33 -7.71
C GLN A 205 -16.29 2.99 -7.15
N ASP A 206 -15.41 2.27 -6.43
CA ASP A 206 -15.73 1.22 -5.45
C ASP A 206 -16.95 0.30 -5.78
N GLY A 207 -17.08 -0.22 -7.00
CA GLY A 207 -18.14 -1.17 -7.35
C GLY A 207 -19.46 -0.58 -7.88
N ALA A 208 -19.56 0.73 -8.10
CA ALA A 208 -20.79 1.41 -8.54
C ALA A 208 -21.40 0.88 -9.86
N VAL A 209 -20.63 0.15 -10.68
CA VAL A 209 -21.10 -0.34 -11.98
C VAL A 209 -22.26 -1.36 -11.86
N GLU A 210 -22.23 -2.22 -10.85
CA GLU A 210 -23.27 -3.24 -10.60
C GLU A 210 -24.63 -2.57 -10.30
N GLU A 211 -24.59 -1.38 -9.69
CA GLU A 211 -25.76 -0.58 -9.33
C GLU A 211 -26.28 0.29 -10.49
N ILE A 212 -25.58 0.32 -11.62
CA ILE A 212 -25.91 1.21 -12.74
C ILE A 212 -26.40 0.40 -13.94
N VAL A 213 -25.61 -0.54 -14.43
CA VAL A 213 -25.84 -1.11 -15.77
C VAL A 213 -27.09 -1.99 -15.82
N ALA A 214 -27.20 -3.00 -14.96
CA ALA A 214 -28.37 -3.88 -14.93
C ALA A 214 -29.66 -3.12 -14.53
N PRO A 215 -29.67 -2.29 -13.47
CA PRO A 215 -30.83 -1.46 -13.13
C PRO A 215 -31.27 -0.49 -14.23
N ALA A 216 -30.34 0.07 -15.00
CA ALA A 216 -30.66 0.94 -16.14
C ALA A 216 -31.36 0.17 -17.27
N VAL A 217 -30.96 -1.10 -17.51
CA VAL A 217 -31.66 -1.98 -18.46
C VAL A 217 -33.06 -2.31 -17.96
N GLU A 218 -33.22 -2.64 -16.67
CA GLU A 218 -34.52 -2.93 -16.07
C GLU A 218 -35.49 -1.74 -16.14
N LYS A 219 -34.99 -0.51 -15.93
CA LYS A 219 -35.77 0.73 -16.06
C LYS A 219 -35.97 1.19 -17.51
N GLY A 220 -35.36 0.52 -18.49
CA GLY A 220 -35.45 0.87 -19.91
C GLY A 220 -34.66 2.11 -20.32
N TRP A 221 -33.69 2.53 -19.52
CA TRP A 221 -32.79 3.66 -19.83
C TRP A 221 -31.65 3.27 -20.77
N LEU A 222 -31.33 1.98 -20.80
CA LEU A 222 -30.29 1.40 -21.63
C LEU A 222 -30.82 0.12 -22.30
N GLY A 223 -30.60 -0.05 -23.60
CA GLY A 223 -30.94 -1.30 -24.27
C GLY A 223 -30.01 -2.44 -23.81
N ARG A 224 -30.54 -3.64 -23.53
CA ARG A 224 -29.72 -4.80 -23.12
C ARG A 224 -28.57 -5.08 -24.09
N GLY A 225 -28.80 -4.98 -25.40
CA GLY A 225 -27.75 -5.20 -26.41
C GLY A 225 -26.58 -4.22 -26.27
N VAL A 226 -26.88 -2.93 -26.08
CA VAL A 226 -25.88 -1.89 -25.83
C VAL A 226 -25.14 -2.14 -24.51
N ALA A 227 -25.87 -2.51 -23.45
CA ALA A 227 -25.28 -2.83 -22.16
C ALA A 227 -24.28 -3.99 -22.24
N VAL A 228 -24.60 -5.03 -23.03
CA VAL A 228 -23.69 -6.17 -23.26
C VAL A 228 -22.43 -5.71 -24.00
N GLU A 229 -22.55 -4.92 -25.07
CA GLU A 229 -21.36 -4.39 -25.77
C GLU A 229 -20.48 -3.54 -24.84
N LEU A 230 -21.09 -2.63 -24.08
CA LEU A 230 -20.37 -1.79 -23.12
C LEU A 230 -19.66 -2.60 -22.05
N ALA A 231 -20.30 -3.65 -21.53
CA ALA A 231 -19.67 -4.52 -20.52
C ALA A 231 -18.45 -5.27 -21.08
N PHE A 232 -18.50 -5.72 -22.33
CA PHE A 232 -17.34 -6.32 -23.00
C PHE A 232 -16.25 -5.29 -23.30
N THR A 233 -16.59 -4.11 -23.80
CA THR A 233 -15.63 -3.01 -23.97
C THR A 233 -14.95 -2.66 -22.64
N ALA A 234 -15.71 -2.58 -21.56
CA ALA A 234 -15.19 -2.27 -20.24
C ALA A 234 -14.28 -3.38 -19.69
N LEU A 235 -14.62 -4.65 -19.90
CA LEU A 235 -13.75 -5.79 -19.57
C LEU A 235 -12.39 -5.71 -20.27
N ASN A 236 -12.38 -5.29 -21.54
CA ASN A 236 -11.17 -5.20 -22.34
C ASN A 236 -10.25 -4.04 -21.91
N VAL A 237 -10.83 -2.89 -21.53
CA VAL A 237 -10.07 -1.71 -21.11
C VAL A 237 -9.65 -1.82 -19.63
N ALA A 238 -10.37 -2.58 -18.80
CA ALA A 238 -10.11 -2.74 -17.37
C ALA A 238 -8.69 -3.19 -17.06
N THR A 239 -7.94 -2.36 -16.31
CA THR A 239 -6.54 -2.62 -15.96
C THR A 239 -6.38 -3.43 -14.66
N ARG A 240 -7.33 -3.30 -13.71
CA ARG A 240 -7.27 -3.97 -12.41
C ARG A 240 -8.10 -5.27 -12.38
N PRO A 241 -7.61 -6.34 -11.70
CA PRO A 241 -8.37 -7.59 -11.55
C PRO A 241 -9.72 -7.42 -10.86
N VAL A 242 -9.81 -6.48 -9.90
CA VAL A 242 -11.08 -6.18 -9.19
C VAL A 242 -12.14 -5.61 -10.12
N ASP A 243 -11.75 -4.77 -11.08
CA ASP A 243 -12.67 -4.14 -12.03
C ASP A 243 -13.19 -5.17 -13.02
N ARG A 244 -12.31 -6.05 -13.55
CA ARG A 244 -12.73 -7.16 -14.41
C ARG A 244 -13.73 -8.08 -13.72
N LYS A 245 -13.51 -8.39 -12.44
CA LYS A 245 -14.45 -9.17 -11.63
C LYS A 245 -15.83 -8.51 -11.52
N LEU A 246 -15.90 -7.20 -11.34
CA LEU A 246 -17.17 -6.47 -11.25
C LEU A 246 -17.91 -6.53 -12.58
N TRP A 247 -17.21 -6.30 -13.70
CA TRP A 247 -17.83 -6.37 -15.02
C TRP A 247 -18.28 -7.78 -15.43
N LEU A 248 -17.61 -8.84 -14.96
CA LEU A 248 -18.11 -10.22 -15.14
C LEU A 248 -19.46 -10.44 -14.47
N ARG A 249 -19.67 -9.86 -13.28
CA ARG A 249 -20.97 -9.96 -12.60
C ARG A 249 -22.04 -9.17 -13.34
N VAL A 250 -21.70 -8.02 -13.92
CA VAL A 250 -22.60 -7.29 -14.81
C VAL A 250 -23.02 -8.17 -16.01
N LEU A 251 -22.10 -8.95 -16.61
CA LEU A 251 -22.48 -9.92 -17.65
C LEU A 251 -23.45 -10.98 -17.13
N ASP A 252 -23.26 -11.47 -15.90
CA ASP A 252 -24.15 -12.44 -15.27
C ASP A 252 -25.54 -11.84 -14.98
N ASP A 253 -25.60 -10.61 -14.49
CA ASP A 253 -26.86 -9.87 -14.23
C ASP A 253 -27.62 -9.57 -15.53
N LEU A 254 -26.88 -9.29 -16.61
CA LEU A 254 -27.45 -9.14 -17.96
C LEU A 254 -27.85 -10.49 -18.60
N SER A 255 -27.61 -11.62 -17.91
CA SER A 255 -27.87 -12.97 -18.37
C SER A 255 -27.24 -13.24 -19.75
N VAL A 256 -25.95 -12.90 -19.90
CA VAL A 256 -25.20 -13.11 -21.15
C VAL A 256 -25.01 -14.60 -21.42
N THR A 257 -25.40 -15.02 -22.61
CA THR A 257 -25.36 -16.41 -23.08
C THR A 257 -24.01 -16.80 -23.66
N ASP A 258 -23.72 -18.11 -23.73
CA ASP A 258 -22.49 -18.62 -24.35
C ASP A 258 -22.37 -18.23 -25.83
N ALA A 259 -23.51 -18.12 -26.55
CA ALA A 259 -23.52 -17.65 -27.93
C ALA A 259 -23.10 -16.17 -28.06
N GLU A 260 -23.50 -15.33 -27.10
CA GLU A 260 -23.10 -13.92 -27.05
C GLU A 260 -21.61 -13.77 -26.67
N ILE A 261 -21.07 -14.66 -25.84
CA ILE A 261 -19.63 -14.74 -25.54
C ILE A 261 -18.86 -15.16 -26.80
N LEU A 262 -19.34 -16.21 -27.47
CA LEU A 262 -18.72 -16.75 -28.69
C LEU A 262 -18.66 -15.72 -29.82
N ALA A 263 -19.73 -14.92 -29.99
CA ALA A 263 -19.77 -13.85 -30.99
C ALA A 263 -18.70 -12.75 -30.78
N ARG A 264 -18.03 -12.73 -29.61
CA ARG A 264 -17.01 -11.74 -29.22
C ARG A 264 -15.66 -12.39 -28.91
N GLY A 265 -15.38 -13.54 -29.53
CA GLY A 265 -14.18 -14.36 -29.31
C GLY A 265 -12.88 -13.56 -29.21
N ASP A 266 -12.56 -12.74 -30.22
CA ASP A 266 -11.31 -11.96 -30.28
C ASP A 266 -11.14 -11.00 -29.08
N LEU A 267 -12.21 -10.30 -28.72
CA LEU A 267 -12.20 -9.40 -27.57
C LEU A 267 -12.05 -10.18 -26.26
N VAL A 268 -12.71 -11.34 -26.16
CA VAL A 268 -12.60 -12.20 -24.98
C VAL A 268 -11.18 -12.76 -24.85
N VAL A 269 -10.52 -13.15 -25.95
CA VAL A 269 -9.10 -13.59 -25.92
C VAL A 269 -8.21 -12.51 -25.32
N SER A 270 -8.39 -11.25 -25.72
CA SER A 270 -7.68 -10.11 -25.11
C SER A 270 -7.91 -10.04 -23.59
N VAL A 271 -9.15 -10.22 -23.13
CA VAL A 271 -9.48 -10.26 -21.68
C VAL A 271 -8.83 -11.46 -20.96
N LEU A 272 -8.75 -12.61 -21.62
CA LEU A 272 -8.14 -13.82 -21.06
C LEU A 272 -6.61 -13.71 -20.93
N SER A 273 -5.97 -12.93 -21.80
CA SER A 273 -4.51 -12.73 -21.81
C SER A 273 -3.95 -12.12 -20.51
N TYR A 274 -4.78 -11.44 -19.72
CA TYR A 274 -4.40 -10.94 -18.39
C TYR A 274 -4.16 -12.06 -17.36
N GLY A 275 -4.54 -13.32 -17.64
CA GLY A 275 -4.24 -14.47 -16.77
C GLY A 275 -5.14 -14.62 -15.53
N ASP A 276 -6.18 -13.79 -15.38
CA ASP A 276 -7.06 -13.81 -14.22
C ASP A 276 -7.96 -15.05 -14.19
N SER A 277 -7.93 -15.78 -13.07
CA SER A 277 -8.67 -17.04 -12.91
C SER A 277 -10.20 -16.94 -13.03
N GLN A 278 -10.79 -15.77 -12.74
CA GLN A 278 -12.24 -15.56 -12.80
C GLN A 278 -12.75 -15.33 -14.23
N PRO A 279 -12.22 -14.37 -15.03
CA PRO A 279 -12.52 -14.28 -16.47
C PRO A 279 -12.27 -15.60 -17.19
N ILE A 280 -11.13 -16.25 -16.93
CA ILE A 280 -10.83 -17.56 -17.53
C ILE A 280 -11.89 -18.59 -17.15
N GLY A 281 -12.26 -18.69 -15.87
CA GLY A 281 -13.26 -19.66 -15.43
C GLY A 281 -14.67 -19.42 -15.98
N ARG A 282 -15.01 -18.19 -16.35
CA ARG A 282 -16.36 -17.79 -16.80
C ARG A 282 -16.53 -17.75 -18.31
N LEU A 283 -15.51 -17.28 -19.05
CA LEU A 283 -15.62 -16.95 -20.47
C LEU A 283 -14.97 -18.02 -21.38
N ALA A 284 -13.78 -18.50 -21.03
CA ALA A 284 -13.04 -19.48 -21.83
C ALA A 284 -13.82 -20.80 -22.12
N PRO A 285 -14.65 -21.35 -21.21
CA PRO A 285 -15.34 -22.61 -21.46
C PRO A 285 -16.33 -22.54 -22.62
N ALA A 286 -17.03 -21.40 -22.78
CA ALA A 286 -17.94 -21.17 -23.89
C ALA A 286 -17.18 -21.15 -25.22
N LEU A 287 -16.01 -20.51 -25.25
CA LEU A 287 -15.14 -20.46 -26.42
C LEU A 287 -14.50 -21.81 -26.74
N ILE A 288 -14.09 -22.59 -25.73
CA ILE A 288 -13.56 -23.94 -25.94
C ILE A 288 -14.65 -24.87 -26.52
N ALA A 289 -15.87 -24.77 -26.01
CA ALA A 289 -16.96 -25.62 -26.48
C ALA A 289 -17.44 -25.26 -27.91
N GLY A 290 -17.53 -23.98 -28.23
CA GLY A 290 -18.19 -23.49 -29.46
C GLY A 290 -17.31 -22.79 -30.50
N GLY A 291 -16.07 -22.43 -30.16
CA GLY A 291 -15.12 -21.74 -31.05
C GLY A 291 -14.68 -22.60 -32.23
N ASP A 292 -14.28 -21.97 -33.34
CA ASP A 292 -13.53 -22.65 -34.38
C ASP A 292 -12.09 -22.95 -33.93
N ASP A 293 -11.33 -23.68 -34.73
CA ASP A 293 -10.00 -24.12 -34.33
C ASP A 293 -8.98 -22.97 -34.20
N SER A 294 -9.17 -21.87 -34.95
CA SER A 294 -8.30 -20.68 -34.83
C SER A 294 -8.51 -20.02 -33.47
N LEU A 295 -9.77 -19.72 -33.12
CA LEU A 295 -10.12 -19.12 -31.84
C LEU A 295 -9.78 -20.06 -30.67
N LEU A 296 -9.98 -21.36 -30.85
CA LEU A 296 -9.62 -22.36 -29.83
C LEU A 296 -8.12 -22.34 -29.54
N GLY A 297 -7.27 -22.27 -30.56
CA GLY A 297 -5.82 -22.15 -30.38
C GLY A 297 -5.43 -20.96 -29.51
N ASP A 298 -5.95 -19.78 -29.85
CA ASP A 298 -5.69 -18.54 -29.11
C ASP A 298 -6.18 -18.62 -27.65
N VAL A 299 -7.39 -19.15 -27.44
CA VAL A 299 -7.96 -19.32 -26.10
C VAL A 299 -7.11 -20.26 -25.25
N LEU A 300 -6.65 -21.39 -25.80
CA LEU A 300 -5.83 -22.34 -25.07
C LEU A 300 -4.47 -21.75 -24.68
N ALA A 301 -3.81 -21.03 -25.59
CA ALA A 301 -2.52 -20.40 -25.35
C ALA A 301 -2.56 -19.44 -24.14
N VAL A 302 -3.62 -18.64 -24.01
CA VAL A 302 -3.73 -17.64 -22.94
C VAL A 302 -4.35 -18.17 -21.64
N SER A 303 -5.17 -19.23 -21.69
CA SER A 303 -5.95 -19.69 -20.53
C SER A 303 -5.41 -20.93 -19.83
N LEU A 304 -4.84 -21.89 -20.59
CA LEU A 304 -4.40 -23.18 -20.06
C LEU A 304 -3.21 -23.10 -19.09
N PRO A 305 -2.26 -22.14 -19.22
CA PRO A 305 -1.18 -21.95 -18.24
C PRO A 305 -1.62 -21.54 -16.81
N THR A 306 -2.92 -21.35 -16.56
CA THR A 306 -3.44 -20.97 -15.24
C THR A 306 -3.09 -21.98 -14.15
N THR A 307 -2.61 -21.47 -13.00
CA THR A 307 -2.21 -22.28 -11.82
C THR A 307 -3.38 -22.56 -10.86
N VAL A 308 -4.56 -21.97 -11.10
CA VAL A 308 -5.72 -22.10 -10.20
C VAL A 308 -6.46 -23.40 -10.46
N LYS A 309 -6.31 -24.36 -9.55
CA LYS A 309 -6.91 -25.72 -9.62
C LYS A 309 -8.34 -25.75 -10.16
N LYS A 310 -9.25 -24.94 -9.59
CA LYS A 310 -10.68 -24.95 -9.98
C LYS A 310 -10.86 -24.56 -11.45
N THR A 311 -10.12 -23.56 -11.89
CA THR A 311 -10.14 -23.04 -13.26
C THR A 311 -9.50 -24.03 -14.22
N THR A 312 -8.31 -24.56 -13.91
CA THR A 312 -7.64 -25.60 -14.71
C THR A 312 -8.53 -26.82 -14.93
N LEU A 313 -9.20 -27.32 -13.88
CA LEU A 313 -10.13 -28.44 -14.00
C LEU A 313 -11.33 -28.14 -14.90
N LEU A 314 -11.79 -26.89 -14.91
CA LEU A 314 -12.94 -26.47 -15.71
C LEU A 314 -12.55 -26.43 -17.20
N LEU A 315 -11.38 -25.86 -17.54
CA LEU A 315 -10.83 -25.85 -18.89
C LEU A 315 -10.60 -27.27 -19.42
N LEU A 316 -9.89 -28.12 -18.66
CA LEU A 316 -9.60 -29.50 -19.07
C LEU A 316 -10.87 -30.31 -19.31
N ARG A 317 -11.92 -30.08 -18.51
CA ARG A 317 -13.23 -30.73 -18.74
C ARG A 317 -13.91 -30.22 -20.01
N ALA A 318 -13.89 -28.91 -20.27
CA ALA A 318 -14.43 -28.34 -21.49
C ALA A 318 -13.70 -28.90 -22.73
N MET A 319 -12.37 -28.99 -22.67
CA MET A 319 -11.54 -29.60 -23.74
C MET A 319 -11.91 -31.07 -23.97
N ALA A 320 -11.99 -31.87 -22.90
CA ALA A 320 -12.30 -33.30 -23.01
C ALA A 320 -13.73 -33.60 -23.51
N GLN A 321 -14.64 -32.64 -23.42
CA GLN A 321 -16.02 -32.75 -23.91
C GLN A 321 -16.20 -32.26 -25.35
N ARG A 322 -15.22 -31.55 -25.90
CA ARG A 322 -15.22 -31.07 -27.29
C ARG A 322 -14.82 -32.19 -28.25
N GLU A 323 -15.37 -32.16 -29.46
CA GLU A 323 -14.83 -32.93 -30.59
C GLU A 323 -13.35 -32.57 -30.84
N ARG A 324 -12.59 -33.55 -31.35
CA ARG A 324 -11.14 -33.39 -31.59
C ARG A 324 -10.90 -32.27 -32.61
N PRO A 325 -10.09 -31.24 -32.28
CA PRO A 325 -9.77 -30.14 -33.19
C PRO A 325 -8.70 -30.54 -34.23
N SER A 326 -8.33 -29.60 -35.11
CA SER A 326 -7.25 -29.74 -36.09
C SER A 326 -5.91 -30.14 -35.47
N GLY A 327 -5.02 -30.69 -36.31
CA GLY A 327 -3.68 -31.12 -35.89
C GLY A 327 -2.86 -30.00 -35.24
N GLU A 328 -2.96 -28.77 -35.75
CA GLU A 328 -2.25 -27.59 -35.23
C GLU A 328 -2.65 -27.27 -33.78
N VAL A 329 -3.96 -27.31 -33.47
CA VAL A 329 -4.45 -27.09 -32.10
C VAL A 329 -4.07 -28.25 -31.18
N VAL A 330 -4.07 -29.48 -31.71
CA VAL A 330 -3.61 -30.66 -30.95
C VAL A 330 -2.12 -30.56 -30.61
N GLU A 331 -1.28 -30.09 -31.53
CA GLU A 331 0.15 -29.84 -31.29
C GLU A 331 0.37 -28.75 -30.24
N LEU A 332 -0.36 -27.63 -30.32
CA LEU A 332 -0.34 -26.58 -29.30
C LEU A 332 -0.74 -27.13 -27.92
N ALA A 333 -1.84 -27.88 -27.86
CA ALA A 333 -2.29 -28.50 -26.61
C ALA A 333 -1.28 -29.53 -26.08
N ALA A 334 -0.61 -30.27 -26.96
CA ALA A 334 0.44 -31.21 -26.59
C ALA A 334 1.66 -30.52 -25.96
N ALA A 335 1.98 -29.28 -26.36
CA ALA A 335 3.02 -28.49 -25.72
C ALA A 335 2.60 -27.95 -24.33
N LEU A 336 1.31 -27.68 -24.11
CA LEU A 336 0.82 -27.04 -22.88
C LEU A 336 0.39 -28.02 -21.78
N ILE A 337 -0.22 -29.16 -22.14
CA ILE A 337 -0.75 -30.18 -21.22
C ILE A 337 0.30 -30.87 -20.31
N PRO A 338 1.59 -31.02 -20.69
CA PRO A 338 2.59 -31.67 -19.84
C PRO A 338 2.62 -31.13 -18.40
N ALA A 339 2.50 -29.80 -18.23
CA ALA A 339 2.46 -29.15 -16.92
C ALA A 339 1.31 -29.69 -16.03
N GLN A 340 0.15 -30.02 -16.61
CA GLN A 340 -0.99 -30.58 -15.88
C GLN A 340 -0.87 -32.10 -15.68
N LEU A 341 -0.17 -32.83 -16.55
CA LEU A 341 0.09 -34.27 -16.39
C LEU A 341 1.02 -34.60 -15.23
N VAL A 342 1.99 -33.72 -14.95
CA VAL A 342 2.92 -33.83 -13.81
C VAL A 342 2.46 -33.05 -12.57
N SER A 343 1.22 -32.54 -12.59
CA SER A 343 0.66 -31.80 -11.47
C SER A 343 0.63 -32.64 -10.19
N GLY A 344 0.92 -32.02 -9.04
CA GLY A 344 0.80 -32.66 -7.74
C GLY A 344 -0.65 -32.92 -7.27
N ASP A 345 -1.66 -32.65 -8.11
CA ASP A 345 -3.08 -32.84 -7.81
C ASP A 345 -3.71 -33.93 -8.68
N ASP A 346 -4.11 -35.03 -8.04
CA ASP A 346 -4.68 -36.21 -8.72
C ASP A 346 -5.90 -35.88 -9.60
N GLN A 347 -6.70 -34.86 -9.25
CA GLN A 347 -7.86 -34.48 -10.05
C GLN A 347 -7.44 -33.78 -11.34
N ILE A 348 -6.40 -32.94 -11.28
CA ILE A 348 -5.85 -32.26 -12.46
C ILE A 348 -5.21 -33.30 -13.39
N VAL A 349 -4.38 -34.20 -12.85
CA VAL A 349 -3.75 -35.29 -13.63
C VAL A 349 -4.81 -36.16 -14.30
N LYS A 350 -5.88 -36.52 -13.58
CA LYS A 350 -6.99 -37.31 -14.15
C LYS A 350 -7.71 -36.55 -15.27
N ALA A 351 -7.96 -35.26 -15.11
CA ALA A 351 -8.61 -34.44 -16.14
C ALA A 351 -7.70 -34.26 -17.37
N ALA A 352 -6.41 -34.02 -17.17
CA ALA A 352 -5.43 -33.92 -18.26
C ALA A 352 -5.35 -35.22 -19.06
N LYS A 353 -5.30 -36.38 -18.38
CA LYS A 353 -5.36 -37.70 -19.04
C LYS A 353 -6.64 -37.93 -19.84
N ALA A 354 -7.76 -37.34 -19.44
CA ALA A 354 -9.00 -37.42 -20.20
C ALA A 354 -8.92 -36.61 -21.50
N VAL A 355 -8.27 -35.44 -21.48
CA VAL A 355 -8.01 -34.63 -22.68
C VAL A 355 -7.05 -35.36 -23.62
N THR A 356 -5.94 -35.90 -23.11
CA THR A 356 -4.98 -36.62 -23.96
C THR A 356 -5.61 -37.83 -24.64
N ALA A 357 -6.49 -38.56 -23.93
CA ALA A 357 -7.25 -39.66 -24.50
C ALA A 357 -8.28 -39.18 -25.55
N ALA A 358 -9.01 -38.08 -25.28
CA ALA A 358 -10.02 -37.55 -26.18
C ALA A 358 -9.42 -36.98 -27.47
N TRP A 359 -8.27 -36.31 -27.38
CA TRP A 359 -7.63 -35.62 -28.52
C TRP A 359 -6.49 -36.42 -29.14
N GLY A 360 -6.16 -37.60 -28.59
CA GLY A 360 -5.08 -38.46 -29.08
C GLY A 360 -3.70 -37.82 -28.97
N ILE A 361 -3.45 -37.10 -27.87
CA ILE A 361 -2.15 -36.52 -27.55
C ILE A 361 -1.29 -37.59 -26.89
N GLU A 362 -0.13 -37.88 -27.45
CA GLU A 362 0.85 -38.75 -26.81
C GLU A 362 1.45 -38.01 -25.61
N PRO A 363 1.42 -38.59 -24.39
CA PRO A 363 2.07 -37.97 -23.26
C PRO A 363 3.58 -37.90 -23.52
N PRO A 364 4.26 -36.83 -23.12
CA PRO A 364 5.72 -36.76 -23.25
C PRO A 364 6.33 -37.97 -22.54
N THR A 365 7.16 -38.71 -23.27
CA THR A 365 8.01 -39.75 -22.71
C THR A 365 9.05 -39.09 -21.79
N ASP A 366 9.43 -39.74 -20.67
CA ASP A 366 10.46 -39.29 -19.70
C ASP A 366 11.88 -39.10 -20.31
N GLN A 367 12.01 -38.95 -21.64
CA GLN A 367 13.27 -38.96 -22.40
C GLN A 367 13.44 -37.80 -23.38
N ASP A 368 12.58 -36.78 -23.37
CA ASP A 368 12.98 -35.54 -24.04
C ASP A 368 14.15 -34.92 -23.25
N PRO A 369 15.29 -34.61 -23.90
CA PRO A 369 16.46 -34.08 -23.22
C PRO A 369 16.07 -32.75 -22.60
N GLN A 370 15.91 -32.75 -21.27
CA GLN A 370 15.63 -31.54 -20.51
C GLN A 370 16.73 -30.52 -20.83
N GLU A 371 16.33 -29.35 -21.32
CA GLU A 371 17.27 -28.27 -21.62
C GLU A 371 17.99 -27.89 -20.33
N LEU A 372 19.30 -28.14 -20.30
CA LEU A 372 20.10 -27.96 -19.10
C LEU A 372 20.45 -26.48 -18.97
N VAL A 373 19.93 -25.85 -17.92
CA VAL A 373 20.35 -24.51 -17.49
C VAL A 373 21.85 -24.48 -17.14
N PRO A 374 22.65 -23.53 -17.68
CA PRO A 374 24.08 -23.45 -17.40
C PRO A 374 24.38 -22.96 -15.98
N TRP A 375 25.45 -23.50 -15.38
CA TRP A 375 26.02 -22.97 -14.14
C TRP A 375 27.08 -21.91 -14.48
N GLN A 376 26.88 -20.67 -14.02
CA GLN A 376 27.82 -19.57 -14.21
C GLN A 376 28.25 -18.99 -12.86
N ASP A 377 29.55 -18.79 -12.70
CA ASP A 377 30.06 -18.04 -11.55
C ASP A 377 29.66 -16.56 -11.65
N ALA A 378 29.46 -15.93 -10.49
CA ALA A 378 29.15 -14.51 -10.44
C ALA A 378 30.25 -13.69 -11.14
N PRO A 379 29.88 -12.79 -12.07
CA PRO A 379 30.83 -11.89 -12.71
C PRO A 379 31.68 -11.10 -11.71
N ARG A 380 32.80 -10.57 -12.19
CA ARG A 380 33.62 -9.65 -11.39
C ARG A 380 32.80 -8.38 -11.11
N VAL A 381 32.91 -7.88 -9.87
CA VAL A 381 32.32 -6.59 -9.49
C VAL A 381 32.88 -5.50 -10.40
N TRP A 382 31.99 -4.77 -11.07
CA TRP A 382 32.35 -3.62 -11.90
C TRP A 382 32.83 -2.42 -11.06
N ASP A 383 33.49 -1.46 -11.71
CA ASP A 383 34.03 -0.28 -11.01
C ASP A 383 33.00 0.87 -10.82
N GLY A 384 31.79 0.72 -11.37
CA GLY A 384 30.76 1.77 -11.42
C GLY A 384 30.91 2.72 -12.62
N MET A 385 29.93 3.59 -12.82
CA MET A 385 29.91 4.57 -13.90
C MET A 385 30.01 6.00 -13.34
N ARG A 386 30.79 6.85 -14.01
CA ARG A 386 30.94 8.26 -13.62
C ARG A 386 29.63 9.01 -13.87
N PHE A 387 29.29 9.89 -12.93
CA PHE A 387 28.15 10.78 -13.11
C PHE A 387 28.43 11.78 -14.23
N SER A 388 27.46 11.98 -15.12
CA SER A 388 27.52 13.00 -16.16
C SER A 388 26.12 13.55 -16.45
N THR A 389 26.08 14.84 -16.81
CA THR A 389 24.91 15.51 -17.37
C THR A 389 25.08 15.71 -18.88
N PRO A 390 23.97 15.75 -19.65
CA PRO A 390 24.01 16.18 -21.04
C PRO A 390 24.41 17.66 -21.14
N GLU A 391 24.67 18.15 -22.36
CA GLU A 391 24.95 19.57 -22.60
C GLU A 391 23.82 20.45 -22.03
N PRO A 392 24.14 21.51 -21.24
CA PRO A 392 23.15 22.29 -20.51
C PRO A 392 22.33 23.18 -21.43
N THR A 393 21.29 22.59 -22.02
CA THR A 393 20.35 23.27 -22.91
C THR A 393 18.92 23.19 -22.37
N PRO A 394 18.05 24.17 -22.68
CA PRO A 394 16.62 24.10 -22.34
C PRO A 394 15.92 22.82 -22.83
N ALA A 395 16.36 22.27 -23.98
CA ALA A 395 15.83 21.03 -24.53
C ALA A 395 16.19 19.82 -23.65
N ALA A 396 17.47 19.67 -23.28
CA ALA A 396 17.91 18.61 -22.38
C ALA A 396 17.22 18.70 -21.01
N LEU A 397 17.00 19.91 -20.49
CA LEU A 397 16.27 20.12 -19.24
C LEU A 397 14.80 19.68 -19.34
N THR A 398 14.15 19.92 -20.48
CA THR A 398 12.78 19.45 -20.73
C THR A 398 12.71 17.91 -20.76
N GLU A 399 13.70 17.27 -21.38
CA GLU A 399 13.81 15.81 -21.45
C GLU A 399 14.06 15.20 -20.06
N ALA A 400 14.97 15.77 -19.26
CA ALA A 400 15.20 15.34 -17.88
C ALA A 400 13.93 15.46 -17.02
N ALA A 401 13.16 16.53 -17.17
CA ALA A 401 11.87 16.67 -16.49
C ALA A 401 10.85 15.62 -16.95
N ALA A 402 10.84 15.27 -18.23
CA ALA A 402 9.95 14.25 -18.78
C ALA A 402 10.27 12.84 -18.26
N VAL A 403 11.56 12.51 -18.07
CA VAL A 403 11.98 11.24 -17.42
C VAL A 403 11.42 11.15 -16.00
N LEU A 404 11.59 12.21 -15.19
CA LEU A 404 11.08 12.23 -13.82
C LEU A 404 9.55 12.15 -13.76
N PHE A 405 8.85 12.75 -14.72
CA PHE A 405 7.39 12.71 -14.78
C PHE A 405 6.85 11.36 -15.28
N GLY A 406 7.51 10.76 -16.26
CA GLY A 406 7.07 9.54 -16.95
C GLY A 406 7.16 8.26 -16.11
N ARG A 407 8.08 8.21 -15.14
CA ARG A 407 8.28 7.03 -14.27
C ARG A 407 7.18 6.80 -13.22
N GLY A 408 6.24 7.73 -13.05
CA GLY A 408 5.04 7.56 -12.21
C GLY A 408 5.27 7.46 -10.68
N GLY A 409 6.52 7.43 -10.22
CA GLY A 409 6.90 7.21 -8.82
C GLY A 409 7.58 8.38 -8.09
N SER A 410 7.70 8.29 -6.76
CA SER A 410 8.24 9.32 -5.85
C SER A 410 9.60 8.91 -5.23
N VAL A 411 10.53 8.44 -6.06
CA VAL A 411 11.87 7.98 -5.62
C VAL A 411 12.94 9.04 -5.84
N HIS A 412 13.82 9.23 -4.85
CA HIS A 412 15.07 9.98 -5.03
C HIS A 412 16.16 9.04 -5.56
N ASP A 413 16.65 9.32 -6.76
CA ASP A 413 17.70 8.53 -7.44
C ASP A 413 18.63 9.46 -8.25
N VAL A 414 19.54 8.90 -9.04
CA VAL A 414 20.49 9.70 -9.82
C VAL A 414 19.82 10.64 -10.84
N GLU A 415 18.62 10.32 -11.33
CA GLU A 415 17.92 11.17 -12.31
C GLU A 415 17.48 12.49 -11.68
N VAL A 416 17.15 12.48 -10.38
CA VAL A 416 16.86 13.70 -9.61
C VAL A 416 18.08 14.61 -9.56
N ASP A 417 19.27 14.04 -9.32
CA ASP A 417 20.52 14.81 -9.32
C ASP A 417 20.87 15.31 -10.73
N ARG A 418 20.68 14.51 -11.78
CA ARG A 418 20.87 14.98 -13.17
C ARG A 418 19.97 16.16 -13.49
N PHE A 419 18.69 16.10 -13.12
CA PHE A 419 17.77 17.21 -13.32
C PHE A 419 18.20 18.47 -12.56
N LEU A 420 18.52 18.37 -11.27
CA LEU A 420 18.83 19.53 -10.44
C LEU A 420 20.15 20.21 -10.83
N VAL A 421 21.17 19.42 -11.19
CA VAL A 421 22.44 19.94 -11.74
C VAL A 421 22.19 20.66 -13.06
N LEU A 422 21.51 19.99 -13.99
CA LEU A 422 21.20 20.53 -15.32
C LEU A 422 20.35 21.81 -15.23
N ALA A 423 19.35 21.84 -14.34
CA ALA A 423 18.53 23.02 -14.11
C ALA A 423 19.34 24.22 -13.62
N ASN A 424 20.31 23.99 -12.72
CA ASN A 424 21.19 25.05 -12.24
C ASN A 424 22.12 25.57 -13.34
N GLU A 425 22.72 24.69 -14.14
CA GLU A 425 23.63 25.05 -15.24
C GLU A 425 22.90 25.81 -16.36
N VAL A 426 21.69 25.35 -16.75
CA VAL A 426 20.86 26.06 -17.73
C VAL A 426 20.43 27.41 -17.19
N ALA A 427 19.98 27.50 -15.93
CA ALA A 427 19.56 28.77 -15.34
C ALA A 427 20.71 29.79 -15.19
N ALA A 428 21.95 29.32 -14.97
CA ALA A 428 23.13 30.18 -14.87
C ALA A 428 23.49 30.86 -16.20
N THR A 429 23.12 30.26 -17.33
CA THR A 429 23.43 30.77 -18.68
C THR A 429 22.23 31.38 -19.39
N ASP A 430 21.04 30.78 -19.24
CA ASP A 430 19.78 31.19 -19.85
C ASP A 430 18.59 30.95 -18.90
N LEU A 431 18.36 31.90 -18.00
CA LEU A 431 17.27 31.84 -17.03
C LEU A 431 15.88 31.85 -17.69
N GLU A 432 15.70 32.55 -18.82
CA GLU A 432 14.41 32.58 -19.52
C GLU A 432 14.14 31.28 -20.28
N GLY A 433 15.18 30.70 -20.90
CA GLY A 433 15.13 29.36 -21.48
C GLY A 433 14.84 28.29 -20.43
N CYS A 434 15.45 28.37 -19.25
CA CYS A 434 15.13 27.49 -18.12
C CYS A 434 13.65 27.58 -17.72
N ARG A 435 13.10 28.80 -17.61
CA ARG A 435 11.66 29.00 -17.30
C ARG A 435 10.75 28.47 -18.39
N SER A 436 11.15 28.62 -19.64
CA SER A 436 10.39 28.17 -20.81
C SER A 436 10.37 26.63 -20.91
N ALA A 437 11.53 25.99 -20.71
CA ALA A 437 11.66 24.52 -20.65
C ALA A 437 10.75 23.90 -19.58
N LEU A 438 10.66 24.55 -18.42
CA LEU A 438 9.87 24.07 -17.28
C LEU A 438 8.45 24.66 -17.22
N ALA A 439 7.97 25.31 -18.28
CA ALA A 439 6.67 25.96 -18.31
C ALA A 439 5.49 24.96 -18.20
N GLY A 440 5.70 23.71 -18.63
CA GLY A 440 4.69 22.64 -18.53
C GLY A 440 4.58 21.99 -17.15
N VAL A 441 5.64 22.06 -16.33
CA VAL A 441 5.72 21.34 -15.05
C VAL A 441 4.77 21.96 -14.04
N GLN A 442 3.76 21.23 -13.59
CA GLN A 442 2.82 21.68 -12.55
C GLN A 442 3.42 21.46 -11.16
N GLU A 443 2.75 21.98 -10.12
CA GLU A 443 3.05 21.56 -8.74
C GLU A 443 2.89 20.03 -8.65
N SER A 444 3.98 19.35 -8.31
CA SER A 444 4.07 17.89 -8.20
C SER A 444 4.68 17.51 -6.86
N TRP A 445 4.56 16.25 -6.46
CA TRP A 445 5.32 15.64 -5.36
C TRP A 445 6.46 14.76 -5.88
N THR A 446 6.71 14.75 -7.18
CA THR A 446 7.84 14.04 -7.79
C THR A 446 9.15 14.68 -7.34
N PRO A 447 10.08 13.93 -6.74
CA PRO A 447 11.45 14.38 -6.45
C PRO A 447 12.11 15.07 -7.64
N GLY A 448 12.86 16.14 -7.38
CA GLY A 448 13.43 17.05 -8.38
C GLY A 448 12.42 18.06 -8.94
N LEU A 449 11.17 17.66 -9.18
CA LEU A 449 10.13 18.54 -9.75
C LEU A 449 9.28 19.25 -8.69
N ALA A 450 9.33 18.81 -7.43
CA ALA A 450 8.40 19.21 -6.39
C ALA A 450 8.33 20.74 -6.18
N HIS A 451 9.46 21.42 -6.34
CA HIS A 451 9.60 22.85 -6.12
C HIS A 451 9.56 23.71 -7.40
N VAL A 452 9.49 23.10 -8.59
CA VAL A 452 9.52 23.79 -9.88
C VAL A 452 8.34 24.77 -10.04
N GLY A 453 7.12 24.33 -9.69
CA GLY A 453 5.92 25.18 -9.79
C GLY A 453 5.99 26.43 -8.89
N HIS A 454 6.57 26.29 -7.70
CA HIS A 454 6.74 27.40 -6.76
C HIS A 454 7.83 28.38 -7.19
N TRP A 455 8.97 27.86 -7.69
CA TRP A 455 10.01 28.69 -8.28
C TRP A 455 9.49 29.49 -9.48
N ARG A 456 8.79 28.83 -10.42
CA ARG A 456 8.25 29.48 -11.63
C ARG A 456 7.24 30.59 -11.32
N SER A 457 6.40 30.39 -10.30
CA SER A 457 5.41 31.38 -9.87
C SER A 457 6.01 32.54 -9.05
N GLY A 458 7.30 32.48 -8.73
CA GLY A 458 7.97 33.45 -7.86
C GLY A 458 7.53 33.35 -6.40
N ASN A 459 6.93 32.24 -5.98
CA ASN A 459 6.48 32.02 -4.61
C ASN A 459 7.66 31.62 -3.70
N MET A 460 8.62 32.54 -3.55
CA MET A 460 9.82 32.33 -2.74
C MET A 460 9.50 32.19 -1.24
N ALA A 461 8.36 32.73 -0.78
CA ALA A 461 7.90 32.56 0.59
C ALA A 461 7.67 31.08 0.90
N HIS A 462 7.03 30.34 -0.01
CA HIS A 462 6.85 28.91 0.15
C HIS A 462 8.17 28.15 0.13
N LEU A 463 9.09 28.44 -0.80
CA LEU A 463 10.40 27.80 -0.82
C LEU A 463 11.24 28.09 0.44
N ARG A 464 10.98 29.19 1.15
CA ARG A 464 11.62 29.53 2.45
C ARG A 464 10.89 28.92 3.66
N ALA A 465 9.57 28.76 3.56
CA ALA A 465 8.72 28.23 4.61
C ALA A 465 8.60 26.70 4.56
N SER A 466 8.90 26.09 3.41
CA SER A 466 9.02 24.65 3.18
C SER A 466 10.29 24.13 3.86
N ARG A 467 10.37 24.31 5.18
CA ARG A 467 11.30 23.54 6.01
C ARG A 467 10.76 22.12 6.03
N ASN A 468 11.17 21.33 5.05
CA ASN A 468 10.88 19.90 5.03
C ASN A 468 11.48 19.27 6.30
N ALA A 469 10.81 18.25 6.84
CA ALA A 469 11.30 17.58 8.04
C ALA A 469 12.59 16.80 7.75
N ASP A 470 12.82 16.43 6.49
CA ASP A 470 13.97 15.63 6.04
C ASP A 470 15.02 16.48 5.26
N PRO A 471 16.30 16.06 5.28
CA PRO A 471 17.40 16.82 4.69
C PRO A 471 17.41 16.81 3.15
N VAL A 472 16.83 15.80 2.51
CA VAL A 472 16.83 15.66 1.04
C VAL A 472 15.85 16.65 0.42
N GLY A 473 14.62 16.71 0.95
CA GLY A 473 13.61 17.67 0.53
C GLY A 473 14.04 19.12 0.79
N GLU A 474 14.73 19.40 1.91
CA GLU A 474 15.28 20.74 2.16
C GLU A 474 16.38 21.09 1.13
N ARG A 475 17.24 20.14 0.75
CA ARG A 475 18.26 20.36 -0.29
C ARG A 475 17.62 20.78 -1.61
N GLU A 476 16.57 20.10 -2.07
CA GLU A 476 15.88 20.48 -3.31
C GLU A 476 15.30 21.90 -3.25
N ALA A 477 14.64 22.25 -2.15
CA ALA A 477 14.13 23.60 -1.94
C ALA A 477 15.25 24.65 -2.01
N GLN A 478 16.40 24.39 -1.36
CA GLN A 478 17.54 25.30 -1.34
C GLN A 478 18.18 25.49 -2.72
N VAL A 479 18.34 24.41 -3.49
CA VAL A 479 18.81 24.47 -4.88
C VAL A 479 17.87 25.32 -5.72
N MET A 480 16.56 25.06 -5.63
CA MET A 480 15.56 25.79 -6.42
C MET A 480 15.46 27.27 -6.04
N ARG A 481 15.69 27.63 -4.77
CA ARG A 481 15.74 29.04 -4.34
C ARG A 481 16.87 29.82 -5.00
N ARG A 482 18.00 29.15 -5.25
CA ARG A 482 19.26 29.73 -5.73
C ARG A 482 19.60 29.27 -7.14
N LEU A 483 18.59 28.84 -7.90
CA LEU A 483 18.79 28.23 -9.21
C LEU A 483 19.50 29.21 -10.16
N GLY A 484 20.65 28.80 -10.68
CA GLY A 484 21.51 29.62 -11.53
C GLY A 484 22.50 30.52 -10.78
N GLU A 485 22.40 30.63 -9.46
CA GLU A 485 23.33 31.38 -8.60
C GLU A 485 24.42 30.49 -7.99
N LEU A 486 24.20 29.18 -7.95
CA LEU A 486 25.15 28.22 -7.37
C LEU A 486 26.28 27.94 -8.37
N PRO A 487 27.56 28.06 -7.99
CA PRO A 487 28.68 27.71 -8.88
C PRO A 487 28.62 26.27 -9.36
N VAL A 488 28.29 25.37 -8.44
CA VAL A 488 28.11 23.93 -8.62
C VAL A 488 27.35 23.42 -7.40
N LEU A 489 26.54 22.36 -7.54
CA LEU A 489 25.94 21.71 -6.37
C LEU A 489 27.02 20.91 -5.66
N VAL A 490 27.29 21.16 -4.37
CA VAL A 490 28.35 20.43 -3.66
C VAL A 490 27.99 18.95 -3.48
N SER A 491 26.70 18.63 -3.38
CA SER A 491 26.17 17.25 -3.30
C SER A 491 26.03 16.54 -4.64
N MET A 492 26.44 17.17 -5.76
CA MET A 492 26.46 16.53 -7.07
C MET A 492 27.22 15.19 -7.01
N PRO A 493 26.66 14.06 -7.48
CA PRO A 493 27.39 12.81 -7.46
C PRO A 493 28.68 12.85 -8.28
N SER A 494 29.70 12.10 -7.87
CA SER A 494 30.87 11.79 -8.73
C SER A 494 30.62 10.54 -9.57
N TRP A 495 29.71 9.68 -9.11
CA TRP A 495 29.36 8.38 -9.67
C TRP A 495 27.84 8.22 -9.76
N GLU A 496 27.36 7.37 -10.67
CA GLU A 496 25.92 7.11 -10.81
C GLU A 496 25.30 6.38 -9.61
N ASP A 497 26.13 5.79 -8.74
CA ASP A 497 25.71 5.26 -7.45
C ASP A 497 25.58 6.31 -6.34
N LEU A 498 25.54 7.60 -6.71
CA LEU A 498 25.38 8.78 -5.83
C LEU A 498 26.58 9.11 -4.95
N ARG A 499 27.62 8.28 -4.92
CA ARG A 499 28.83 8.56 -4.12
C ARG A 499 29.57 9.78 -4.65
N ILE A 500 30.22 10.49 -3.72
CA ILE A 500 31.08 11.63 -4.01
C ILE A 500 32.53 11.25 -3.69
N GLU A 501 33.44 11.53 -4.62
CA GLU A 501 34.87 11.44 -4.34
C GLU A 501 35.31 12.63 -3.47
N PRO A 502 36.11 12.41 -2.41
CA PRO A 502 36.58 13.49 -1.55
C PRO A 502 37.31 14.61 -2.30
N ALA A 503 38.01 14.26 -3.39
CA ALA A 503 38.71 15.22 -4.24
C ALA A 503 37.73 16.15 -5.00
N ASP A 504 36.61 15.60 -5.48
CA ASP A 504 35.56 16.38 -6.14
C ASP A 504 34.85 17.31 -5.15
N LEU A 505 34.59 16.84 -3.92
CA LEU A 505 34.06 17.70 -2.86
C LEU A 505 35.00 18.89 -2.57
N LEU A 506 36.30 18.62 -2.43
CA LEU A 506 37.32 19.65 -2.21
C LEU A 506 37.34 20.66 -3.38
N ALA A 507 37.38 20.18 -4.63
CA ALA A 507 37.40 21.04 -5.82
C ALA A 507 36.16 21.94 -5.92
N ARG A 508 34.97 21.40 -5.61
CA ARG A 508 33.72 22.19 -5.60
C ARG A 508 33.75 23.26 -4.51
N LEU A 509 34.20 22.94 -3.30
CA LEU A 509 34.32 23.94 -2.24
C LEU A 509 35.38 25.01 -2.56
N GLN A 510 36.47 24.66 -3.23
CA GLN A 510 37.44 25.64 -3.74
C GLN A 510 36.82 26.63 -4.72
N GLU A 511 35.87 26.18 -5.55
CA GLU A 511 35.13 27.06 -6.46
C GLU A 511 34.22 28.05 -5.72
N TYR A 512 33.57 27.60 -4.64
CA TYR A 512 32.82 28.49 -3.74
C TYR A 512 33.73 29.52 -3.07
N GLU A 513 34.92 29.12 -2.61
CA GLU A 513 35.91 30.04 -2.02
C GLU A 513 36.37 31.08 -3.04
N ARG A 514 36.68 30.64 -4.26
CA ARG A 514 37.14 31.50 -5.36
C ARG A 514 36.10 32.57 -5.72
N LEU A 515 34.82 32.21 -5.71
CA LEU A 515 33.71 33.10 -6.06
C LEU A 515 33.14 33.86 -4.86
N GLY A 516 33.57 33.55 -3.63
CA GLY A 516 33.05 34.19 -2.41
C GLY A 516 31.57 33.92 -2.15
N VAL A 517 31.05 32.80 -2.66
CA VAL A 517 29.64 32.41 -2.52
C VAL A 517 29.50 31.50 -1.29
N PRO A 518 28.52 31.71 -0.40
CA PRO A 518 28.26 30.79 0.70
C PRO A 518 27.59 29.50 0.21
N VAL A 519 27.93 28.38 0.83
CA VAL A 519 27.29 27.08 0.57
C VAL A 519 26.02 26.93 1.40
N SER A 520 24.98 26.35 0.80
CA SER A 520 23.73 26.04 1.49
C SER A 520 23.93 24.84 2.43
N GLU A 521 23.34 24.87 3.63
CA GLU A 521 23.55 23.83 4.63
C GLU A 521 23.02 22.45 4.22
N ALA A 522 21.89 22.37 3.51
CA ALA A 522 21.29 21.10 3.15
C ALA A 522 22.06 20.42 2.02
N ASP A 523 22.54 21.21 1.06
CA ASP A 523 23.42 20.77 -0.01
C ASP A 523 24.77 20.28 0.57
N LEU A 524 25.36 21.01 1.52
CA LEU A 524 26.57 20.56 2.22
C LEU A 524 26.32 19.27 2.99
N GLY A 525 25.27 19.20 3.81
CA GLY A 525 24.98 18.00 4.62
C GLY A 525 24.78 16.75 3.76
N LEU A 526 24.03 16.85 2.65
CA LEU A 526 23.87 15.74 1.71
C LEU A 526 25.20 15.36 1.05
N ALA A 527 26.05 16.33 0.69
CA ALA A 527 27.37 16.05 0.15
C ALA A 527 28.24 15.24 1.12
N LEU A 528 28.20 15.57 2.42
CA LEU A 528 28.95 14.86 3.46
C LEU A 528 28.49 13.41 3.58
N MET A 529 27.17 13.18 3.64
CA MET A 529 26.60 11.83 3.75
C MET A 529 26.94 10.93 2.56
N ARG A 530 27.15 11.52 1.37
CA ARG A 530 27.53 10.83 0.13
C ARG A 530 29.04 10.64 -0.08
N THR A 531 29.87 11.37 0.65
CA THR A 531 31.32 11.36 0.40
C THR A 531 31.97 10.07 0.89
N ASP A 532 32.72 9.39 0.02
CA ASP A 532 33.43 8.15 0.37
C ASP A 532 34.65 8.47 1.25
N HIS A 533 34.44 8.49 2.56
CA HIS A 533 35.47 8.81 3.55
C HIS A 533 36.68 7.86 3.54
N ARG A 534 36.55 6.66 2.94
CA ARG A 534 37.62 5.65 2.88
C ARG A 534 38.76 6.05 1.93
N THR A 535 38.47 6.92 0.97
CA THR A 535 39.45 7.41 -0.02
C THR A 535 40.00 8.79 0.31
N ALA A 536 39.51 9.43 1.38
CA ALA A 536 40.08 10.69 1.87
C ALA A 536 41.39 10.41 2.60
N ASP A 537 42.49 11.05 2.20
CA ASP A 537 43.77 11.00 2.90
C ASP A 537 43.96 12.18 3.88
N GLN A 538 45.08 12.23 4.59
CA GLN A 538 45.34 13.27 5.59
C GLN A 538 45.59 14.66 4.96
N GLU A 539 46.18 14.70 3.77
CA GLU A 539 46.50 15.95 3.04
C GLU A 539 45.23 16.62 2.52
N LEU A 540 44.30 15.84 1.97
CA LEU A 540 42.99 16.29 1.54
C LEU A 540 42.18 16.84 2.72
N ARG A 541 42.17 16.14 3.86
CA ARG A 541 41.50 16.64 5.08
C ARG A 541 42.12 17.95 5.57
N ALA A 542 43.45 18.09 5.52
CA ALA A 542 44.11 19.34 5.87
C ALA A 542 43.75 20.48 4.90
N SER A 543 43.65 20.18 3.61
CA SER A 543 43.22 21.12 2.57
C SER A 543 41.79 21.60 2.79
N LEU A 544 40.87 20.69 3.11
CA LEU A 544 39.48 21.04 3.47
C LEU A 544 39.43 21.97 4.69
N ARG A 545 40.17 21.67 5.77
CA ARG A 545 40.22 22.55 6.97
C ARG A 545 40.75 23.95 6.64
N GLY A 546 41.59 24.08 5.62
CA GLY A 546 42.16 25.36 5.18
C GLY A 546 41.17 26.28 4.45
N LEU A 547 40.07 25.75 3.91
CA LEU A 547 39.10 26.52 3.14
C LEU A 547 38.28 27.47 4.00
N ARG A 548 38.09 28.69 3.48
CA ARG A 548 37.31 29.78 4.11
C ARG A 548 35.96 29.97 3.43
N VAL A 549 35.26 28.88 3.16
CA VAL A 549 33.89 28.89 2.62
C VAL A 549 32.88 28.96 3.76
N ALA A 550 32.03 29.99 3.77
CA ALA A 550 30.97 30.13 4.75
C ALA A 550 29.77 29.23 4.42
N VAL A 551 29.12 28.68 5.45
CA VAL A 551 27.77 28.08 5.34
C VAL A 551 26.73 29.19 5.56
N GLU A 552 25.60 29.19 4.83
CA GLU A 552 24.54 30.20 4.95
C GLU A 552 24.07 30.42 6.40
N THR A 553 23.99 29.35 7.18
CA THR A 553 23.55 29.35 8.59
C THR A 553 24.68 29.62 9.59
N GLY A 554 25.92 29.74 9.12
CA GLY A 554 27.12 30.04 9.92
C GLY A 554 28.11 28.88 10.03
N GLY A 555 29.38 29.20 10.23
CA GLY A 555 30.49 28.24 10.28
C GLY A 555 31.26 28.10 8.97
N SER A 556 32.33 27.30 8.98
CA SER A 556 33.15 26.99 7.80
C SER A 556 32.77 25.63 7.23
N ALA A 557 32.41 25.59 5.94
CA ALA A 557 32.08 24.37 5.22
C ALA A 557 33.25 23.39 5.17
N GLY A 558 34.46 23.91 4.92
CA GLY A 558 35.69 23.11 4.87
C GLY A 558 36.04 22.46 6.21
N ALA A 559 35.87 23.20 7.31
CA ALA A 559 36.07 22.66 8.65
C ALA A 559 35.03 21.58 9.00
N ILE A 560 33.74 21.83 8.71
CA ILE A 560 32.67 20.84 8.91
C ILE A 560 32.93 19.58 8.09
N ALA A 561 33.33 19.73 6.83
CA ALA A 561 33.62 18.61 5.95
C ALA A 561 34.79 17.76 6.45
N ALA A 562 35.90 18.39 6.83
CA ALA A 562 37.04 17.67 7.39
C ALA A 562 36.68 16.94 8.69
N ASP A 563 35.95 17.60 9.60
CA ASP A 563 35.53 17.01 10.87
C ASP A 563 34.58 15.81 10.65
N TYR A 564 33.71 15.87 9.63
CA TYR A 564 32.89 14.73 9.23
C TYR A 564 33.72 13.60 8.66
N LEU A 565 34.71 13.86 7.79
CA LEU A 565 35.57 12.83 7.23
C LEU A 565 36.54 12.20 8.24
N ASP A 566 36.74 12.82 9.40
CA ASP A 566 37.43 12.23 10.56
C ASP A 566 36.50 11.29 11.35
N GLN A 567 35.21 11.65 11.47
CA GLN A 567 34.21 10.90 12.25
C GLN A 567 32.88 10.83 11.49
N PRO A 568 32.80 10.02 10.41
CA PRO A 568 31.62 9.95 9.57
C PRO A 568 30.48 9.22 10.30
N GLN A 569 29.24 9.48 9.86
CA GLN A 569 28.08 8.75 10.35
C GLN A 569 28.26 7.26 10.05
N GLN A 570 28.07 6.43 11.09
CA GLN A 570 28.13 4.98 10.96
C GLN A 570 26.75 4.43 10.59
N GLU A 571 26.74 3.39 9.78
CA GLU A 571 25.52 2.65 9.48
C GLU A 571 24.99 1.99 10.76
N PRO A 572 23.71 2.21 11.14
CA PRO A 572 23.09 1.49 12.24
C PRO A 572 23.00 0.00 11.99
N ALA A 573 22.98 -0.77 13.09
CA ALA A 573 22.54 -2.15 13.02
C ALA A 573 21.03 -2.22 12.73
N LEU A 574 20.59 -3.28 12.06
CA LEU A 574 19.17 -3.61 11.99
C LEU A 574 18.71 -4.18 13.34
N VAL A 575 17.57 -3.71 13.82
CA VAL A 575 16.89 -4.21 15.02
C VAL A 575 15.49 -4.68 14.62
N GLU A 576 15.07 -5.81 15.20
CA GLU A 576 13.69 -6.27 15.06
C GLU A 576 12.78 -5.42 15.95
N VAL A 577 11.80 -4.76 15.34
CA VAL A 577 10.76 -4.04 16.09
C VAL A 577 9.64 -5.02 16.37
N GLU A 578 9.56 -5.46 17.62
CA GLU A 578 8.73 -6.60 18.00
C GLU A 578 7.23 -6.41 17.79
N HIS A 579 6.74 -5.16 17.81
CA HIS A 579 5.32 -4.83 17.57
C HIS A 579 4.95 -4.83 16.07
N TRP A 580 5.88 -4.45 15.19
CA TRP A 580 5.63 -4.37 13.75
C TRP A 580 6.04 -5.67 13.06
N GLY A 581 6.94 -6.43 13.67
CA GLY A 581 7.50 -7.64 13.10
C GLY A 581 8.33 -7.35 11.84
N PHE A 582 9.00 -6.21 11.78
CA PHE A 582 9.93 -5.83 10.71
C PHE A 582 11.29 -5.47 11.31
N PHE A 583 12.34 -5.67 10.52
CA PHE A 583 13.65 -5.07 10.79
C PHE A 583 13.61 -3.60 10.41
N VAL A 584 14.15 -2.76 11.27
CA VAL A 584 14.39 -1.35 10.99
C VAL A 584 15.81 -0.98 11.40
N PRO A 585 16.39 0.08 10.82
CA PRO A 585 17.60 0.69 11.34
C PRO A 585 17.43 1.08 12.81
N ALA A 586 18.38 0.71 13.67
CA ALA A 586 18.41 1.19 15.05
C ALA A 586 18.46 2.72 15.09
N GLU A 587 17.85 3.32 16.12
CA GLU A 587 17.97 4.75 16.36
C GLU A 587 19.45 5.15 16.45
N THR A 588 19.84 6.17 15.68
CA THR A 588 21.20 6.72 15.74
C THR A 588 21.19 8.20 16.04
N ARG A 589 22.28 8.66 16.65
CA ARG A 589 22.52 10.10 16.79
C ARG A 589 23.29 10.60 15.58
N PRO A 590 22.93 11.76 15.02
CA PRO A 590 23.72 12.37 13.94
C PRO A 590 25.16 12.68 14.38
N ALA A 591 26.10 12.48 13.46
CA ALA A 591 27.52 12.77 13.64
C ALA A 591 27.73 14.21 14.12
N ALA A 592 28.77 14.45 14.91
CA ALA A 592 29.03 15.76 15.53
C ALA A 592 29.11 16.90 14.50
N ALA A 593 29.69 16.64 13.32
CA ALA A 593 29.77 17.61 12.24
C ALA A 593 28.38 17.95 11.66
N LEU A 594 27.51 16.96 11.44
CA LEU A 594 26.13 17.18 10.95
C LEU A 594 25.28 17.98 11.95
N ARG A 595 25.50 17.80 13.26
CA ARG A 595 24.83 18.58 14.31
C ARG A 595 25.19 20.08 14.33
N ARG A 596 26.20 20.50 13.58
CA ARG A 596 26.53 21.92 13.38
C ARG A 596 25.67 22.57 12.29
N LEU A 597 24.95 21.76 11.51
CA LEU A 597 23.94 22.19 10.56
C LEU A 597 22.55 22.20 11.25
N PRO A 598 21.54 22.90 10.69
CA PRO A 598 20.21 23.01 11.30
C PRO A 598 19.47 21.68 11.53
N SER A 599 18.38 21.73 12.30
CA SER A 599 17.73 20.56 12.92
C SER A 599 17.06 19.54 11.98
N HIS A 600 17.01 19.76 10.66
CA HIS A 600 16.45 18.78 9.71
C HIS A 600 17.33 17.54 9.51
N PHE A 601 18.53 17.51 10.08
CA PHE A 601 19.40 16.32 10.14
C PHE A 601 19.18 15.46 11.40
N VAL A 602 18.11 15.71 12.16
CA VAL A 602 17.80 15.03 13.43
C VAL A 602 16.62 14.04 13.28
N ASP A 603 16.00 13.96 12.11
CA ASP A 603 14.88 13.05 11.81
C ASP A 603 15.39 11.69 11.28
N ASP A 604 14.60 10.63 11.48
CA ASP A 604 14.97 9.21 11.33
C ASP A 604 15.08 8.73 9.86
N ARG A 605 14.91 9.62 8.88
CA ARG A 605 14.96 9.26 7.45
C ARG A 605 16.40 9.18 6.96
N MET A 606 17.00 8.03 7.18
CA MET A 606 18.33 7.65 6.68
C MET A 606 18.17 6.60 5.57
N ASP A 607 18.16 7.05 4.32
CA ASP A 607 17.94 6.18 3.15
C ASP A 607 19.19 6.08 2.26
N ALA A 608 19.10 5.22 1.25
CA ALA A 608 20.14 4.97 0.26
C ALA A 608 20.48 6.19 -0.62
N TYR A 609 19.58 7.18 -0.73
CA TYR A 609 19.83 8.38 -1.51
C TYR A 609 20.76 9.34 -0.77
N ALA A 610 20.59 9.46 0.55
CA ALA A 610 21.47 10.20 1.43
C ALA A 610 22.78 9.46 1.73
N PHE A 611 22.71 8.15 1.99
CA PHE A 611 23.84 7.29 2.35
C PHE A 611 24.05 6.16 1.33
N PRO A 612 24.55 6.46 0.12
CA PRO A 612 24.71 5.44 -0.94
C PRO A 612 25.72 4.34 -0.60
N GLY A 613 26.63 4.60 0.35
CA GLY A 613 27.61 3.63 0.82
C GLY A 613 27.06 2.60 1.82
N TRP A 614 25.88 2.83 2.39
CA TRP A 614 25.29 1.92 3.37
C TRP A 614 24.76 0.64 2.71
N GLY A 615 24.71 -0.43 3.50
CA GLY A 615 24.11 -1.71 3.16
C GLY A 615 22.66 -1.78 3.61
N ASP A 616 22.30 -2.89 4.25
CA ASP A 616 20.92 -3.27 4.55
C ASP A 616 20.13 -2.19 5.30
N ALA A 617 20.75 -1.40 6.19
CA ALA A 617 20.03 -0.36 6.94
C ALA A 617 19.63 0.83 6.07
N GLY A 618 20.41 1.16 5.04
CA GLY A 618 20.08 2.24 4.10
C GLY A 618 19.05 1.84 3.04
N TRP A 619 18.79 0.54 2.88
CA TRP A 619 18.00 -0.01 1.77
C TRP A 619 16.73 -0.74 2.23
N ILE A 620 16.20 -0.38 3.40
CA ILE A 620 15.00 -1.02 3.99
C ILE A 620 13.74 -0.85 3.13
N ASP A 621 13.72 0.15 2.24
CA ASP A 621 12.62 0.38 1.30
C ASP A 621 12.68 -0.55 0.08
N LEU A 622 13.82 -1.22 -0.18
CA LEU A 622 13.92 -2.25 -1.20
C LEU A 622 13.32 -3.54 -0.65
N ARG A 623 12.05 -3.79 -0.97
CA ARG A 623 11.30 -5.00 -0.58
C ARG A 623 10.12 -5.25 -1.51
N GLN A 624 9.42 -6.36 -1.34
CA GLN A 624 8.19 -6.59 -2.10
C GLN A 624 7.09 -5.62 -1.66
N GLU A 625 6.68 -4.71 -2.56
CA GLU A 625 5.55 -3.79 -2.38
C GLU A 625 4.78 -3.58 -3.69
N ASP A 626 3.50 -3.22 -3.58
CA ASP A 626 2.62 -2.94 -4.74
C ASP A 626 2.75 -1.47 -5.23
N TRP A 627 3.94 -0.88 -5.17
CA TRP A 627 4.18 0.54 -5.47
C TRP A 627 5.08 0.66 -6.70
N VAL A 628 4.81 1.63 -7.58
CA VAL A 628 5.60 1.83 -8.81
C VAL A 628 7.04 2.26 -8.53
N ASP A 629 7.28 2.80 -7.34
CA ASP A 629 8.57 3.28 -6.82
C ASP A 629 9.64 2.17 -6.71
N ILE A 630 9.24 0.90 -6.62
CA ILE A 630 10.20 -0.20 -6.46
C ILE A 630 11.11 -0.37 -7.69
N GLY A 631 10.63 -0.01 -8.88
CA GLY A 631 11.40 -0.07 -10.13
C GLY A 631 12.63 0.85 -10.09
N PRO A 632 12.47 2.17 -9.94
CA PRO A 632 13.60 3.10 -9.91
C PRO A 632 14.54 2.83 -8.74
N LEU A 633 14.01 2.42 -7.58
CA LEU A 633 14.82 2.05 -6.43
C LEU A 633 15.71 0.82 -6.72
N ALA A 634 15.16 -0.23 -7.33
CA ALA A 634 15.92 -1.41 -7.73
C ALA A 634 16.99 -1.07 -8.78
N ARG A 635 16.66 -0.22 -9.76
CA ARG A 635 17.62 0.32 -10.74
C ARG A 635 18.77 1.05 -10.07
N GLN A 636 18.48 1.86 -9.05
CA GLN A 636 19.51 2.54 -8.28
C GLN A 636 20.39 1.56 -7.48
N ALA A 637 19.81 0.48 -6.93
CA ALA A 637 20.59 -0.58 -6.26
C ALA A 637 21.58 -1.25 -7.22
N ALA A 638 21.16 -1.50 -8.46
CA ALA A 638 21.98 -2.11 -9.51
C ALA A 638 23.13 -1.20 -9.99
N ARG A 639 23.15 0.09 -9.63
CA ARG A 639 24.23 1.04 -9.97
C ARG A 639 25.40 1.00 -8.98
N ARG A 640 25.28 0.33 -7.84
CA ARG A 640 26.32 0.30 -6.80
C ARG A 640 27.64 -0.26 -7.31
N SER A 641 28.74 0.25 -6.78
CA SER A 641 30.11 -0.21 -7.01
C SER A 641 30.59 -1.32 -6.06
N ALA A 642 29.76 -1.72 -5.10
CA ALA A 642 30.05 -2.77 -4.14
C ALA A 642 28.94 -3.83 -4.19
N PRO A 643 29.26 -5.12 -3.95
CA PRO A 643 28.25 -6.17 -3.85
C PRO A 643 27.09 -5.78 -2.95
N LEU A 644 25.89 -6.24 -3.31
CA LEU A 644 24.71 -6.06 -2.47
C LEU A 644 24.92 -6.81 -1.16
N THR A 645 24.56 -6.18 -0.04
CA THR A 645 24.58 -6.83 1.28
C THR A 645 23.47 -7.88 1.38
N PRO A 646 23.51 -8.77 2.38
CA PRO A 646 22.63 -9.94 2.42
C PRO A 646 21.13 -9.64 2.30
N GLY A 647 20.63 -8.62 3.01
CA GLY A 647 19.24 -8.19 2.92
C GLY A 647 18.90 -7.51 1.59
N MET A 648 19.77 -6.62 1.10
CA MET A 648 19.59 -5.99 -0.22
C MET A 648 19.49 -7.03 -1.34
N ALA A 649 20.39 -8.03 -1.32
CA ALA A 649 20.48 -9.03 -2.37
C ALA A 649 19.23 -9.93 -2.40
N VAL A 650 18.76 -10.41 -1.23
CA VAL A 650 17.53 -11.22 -1.18
C VAL A 650 16.31 -10.42 -1.59
N ASN A 651 16.23 -9.14 -1.19
CA ASN A 651 15.05 -8.31 -1.45
C ASN A 651 14.97 -7.80 -2.89
N LEU A 652 16.12 -7.56 -3.55
CA LEU A 652 16.15 -7.28 -4.98
C LEU A 652 15.57 -8.46 -5.79
N ILE A 653 15.93 -9.69 -5.44
CA ILE A 653 15.37 -10.91 -6.04
C ILE A 653 13.87 -11.03 -5.70
N ALA A 654 13.52 -10.83 -4.42
CA ALA A 654 12.17 -11.00 -3.91
C ALA A 654 11.15 -10.03 -4.49
N ALA A 655 11.57 -8.82 -4.87
CA ALA A 655 10.72 -7.79 -5.46
C ALA A 655 10.04 -8.27 -6.75
N GLN A 656 10.61 -9.24 -7.46
CA GLN A 656 10.02 -9.83 -8.67
C GLN A 656 8.83 -10.77 -8.42
N ARG A 657 8.48 -11.06 -7.16
CA ARG A 657 7.35 -11.98 -6.86
C ARG A 657 5.99 -11.37 -7.18
N ALA A 658 5.85 -10.07 -6.92
CA ALA A 658 4.64 -9.29 -7.15
C ALA A 658 5.00 -7.81 -7.18
N TYR A 659 4.60 -7.14 -8.25
CA TYR A 659 4.88 -5.73 -8.50
C TYR A 659 3.79 -5.14 -9.41
N PRO A 660 3.57 -3.81 -9.40
CA PRO A 660 2.71 -3.16 -10.37
C PRO A 660 3.27 -3.33 -11.79
N PRO A 661 2.44 -3.50 -12.84
CA PRO A 661 2.93 -3.68 -14.20
C PRO A 661 3.92 -2.60 -14.67
N ALA A 662 3.73 -1.34 -14.22
CA ALA A 662 4.61 -0.23 -14.56
C ALA A 662 6.06 -0.35 -14.02
N ALA A 663 6.31 -1.18 -12.99
CA ALA A 663 7.63 -1.39 -12.40
C ALA A 663 8.35 -2.65 -12.94
N GLY A 664 7.66 -3.48 -13.74
CA GLY A 664 8.15 -4.80 -14.13
C GLY A 664 9.44 -4.77 -14.93
N ASP A 665 9.47 -4.00 -16.02
CA ASP A 665 10.64 -3.90 -16.90
C ASP A 665 11.87 -3.39 -16.14
N GLU A 666 11.69 -2.39 -15.28
CA GLU A 666 12.79 -1.83 -14.48
C GLU A 666 13.33 -2.82 -13.45
N LEU A 667 12.46 -3.60 -12.80
CA LEU A 667 12.85 -4.65 -11.85
C LEU A 667 13.64 -5.76 -12.52
N THR A 668 13.13 -6.31 -13.62
CA THR A 668 13.83 -7.35 -14.39
C THR A 668 15.19 -6.85 -14.87
N THR A 669 15.23 -5.63 -15.40
CA THR A 669 16.49 -5.04 -15.86
C THR A 669 17.45 -4.77 -14.69
N ALA A 670 16.96 -4.37 -13.52
CA ALA A 670 17.78 -4.16 -12.32
C ALA A 670 18.44 -5.46 -11.84
N VAL A 671 17.70 -6.57 -11.80
CA VAL A 671 18.24 -7.88 -11.39
C VAL A 671 19.31 -8.36 -12.38
N ARG A 672 19.03 -8.25 -13.68
CA ARG A 672 20.00 -8.58 -14.73
C ARG A 672 21.26 -7.75 -14.63
N GLU A 673 21.14 -6.43 -14.55
CA GLU A 673 22.29 -5.54 -14.40
C GLU A 673 23.08 -5.83 -13.11
N ALA A 674 22.39 -6.11 -12.00
CA ALA A 674 23.05 -6.44 -10.74
C ALA A 674 23.85 -7.75 -10.85
N TRP A 675 23.38 -8.75 -11.60
CA TRP A 675 24.14 -9.96 -11.90
C TRP A 675 25.34 -9.67 -12.82
N GLU A 676 25.10 -9.03 -13.97
CA GLU A 676 26.14 -8.71 -14.96
C GLU A 676 27.27 -7.85 -14.38
N ARG A 677 26.94 -6.95 -13.45
CA ARG A 677 27.89 -6.08 -12.72
C ARG A 677 28.55 -6.76 -11.53
N GLY A 678 28.27 -8.05 -11.29
CA GLY A 678 28.83 -8.83 -10.19
C GLY A 678 28.34 -8.42 -8.80
N LEU A 679 27.23 -7.69 -8.71
CA LEU A 679 26.67 -7.19 -7.45
C LEU A 679 25.87 -8.25 -6.70
N LEU A 680 25.18 -9.15 -7.43
CA LEU A 680 24.55 -10.34 -6.88
C LEU A 680 25.58 -11.47 -6.77
N ARG A 681 25.80 -11.97 -5.55
CA ARG A 681 26.82 -12.98 -5.25
C ARG A 681 26.15 -14.24 -4.68
N PRO A 682 26.39 -15.44 -5.25
CA PRO A 682 25.95 -16.71 -4.66
C PRO A 682 26.33 -16.82 -3.18
N GLY A 683 25.39 -17.26 -2.35
CA GLY A 683 25.56 -17.41 -0.90
C GLY A 683 25.58 -16.13 -0.08
N VAL A 684 25.41 -14.94 -0.70
CA VAL A 684 25.26 -13.66 0.03
C VAL A 684 23.80 -13.34 0.40
N PRO A 685 22.79 -13.53 -0.47
CA PRO A 685 21.39 -13.30 -0.09
C PRO A 685 21.00 -14.05 1.19
N ASP A 686 20.48 -13.33 2.19
CA ASP A 686 20.04 -13.94 3.46
C ASP A 686 18.52 -13.99 3.55
N VAL A 687 17.96 -15.20 3.47
CA VAL A 687 16.52 -15.46 3.56
C VAL A 687 15.88 -15.03 4.88
N GLY A 688 16.67 -14.86 5.95
CA GLY A 688 16.23 -14.33 7.23
C GLY A 688 15.88 -12.84 7.20
N LEU A 689 16.38 -12.10 6.20
CA LEU A 689 16.12 -10.68 5.97
C LEU A 689 15.12 -10.43 4.83
N LEU A 690 14.49 -11.50 4.31
CA LEU A 690 13.49 -11.43 3.26
C LEU A 690 12.28 -10.58 3.68
N ASP A 691 11.94 -9.61 2.86
CA ASP A 691 10.97 -8.52 3.08
C ASP A 691 11.22 -7.70 4.34
N TRP A 692 12.45 -7.74 4.86
CA TRP A 692 12.81 -7.21 6.16
C TRP A 692 11.89 -7.74 7.26
N HIS A 693 11.42 -8.98 7.11
CA HIS A 693 10.46 -9.59 8.01
C HIS A 693 11.05 -10.89 8.58
N PRO A 694 11.02 -11.10 9.91
CA PRO A 694 11.53 -12.31 10.57
C PRO A 694 10.86 -13.61 10.10
N THR A 695 9.73 -13.56 9.38
CA THR A 695 9.04 -14.74 8.83
C THR A 695 8.60 -14.47 7.40
N PRO A 696 9.27 -15.03 6.39
CA PRO A 696 8.96 -14.75 5.00
C PRO A 696 7.62 -15.37 4.57
N THR A 697 6.97 -14.74 3.61
CA THR A 697 5.72 -15.21 3.01
C THR A 697 5.89 -15.44 1.50
N ALA A 698 4.83 -15.88 0.81
CA ALA A 698 4.81 -16.03 -0.65
C ALA A 698 5.94 -16.90 -1.25
N LEU A 699 6.35 -17.97 -0.57
CA LEU A 699 7.46 -18.83 -1.00
C LEU A 699 7.21 -19.51 -2.36
N ALA A 700 5.95 -19.79 -2.72
CA ALA A 700 5.62 -20.35 -4.03
C ALA A 700 5.91 -19.36 -5.18
N ALA A 701 5.63 -18.07 -4.98
CA ALA A 701 5.99 -17.04 -5.95
C ALA A 701 7.53 -16.87 -6.01
N PHE A 702 8.20 -16.96 -4.87
CA PHE A 702 9.67 -16.95 -4.79
C PHE A 702 10.30 -18.10 -5.59
N ALA A 703 9.73 -19.31 -5.47
CA ALA A 703 10.19 -20.47 -6.22
C ALA A 703 10.11 -20.26 -7.74
N ARG A 704 9.04 -19.61 -8.22
CA ARG A 704 8.88 -19.27 -9.65
C ARG A 704 9.92 -18.26 -10.11
N VAL A 705 10.15 -17.19 -9.35
CA VAL A 705 11.21 -16.21 -9.64
C VAL A 705 12.59 -16.90 -9.72
N CYS A 706 12.87 -17.87 -8.83
CA CYS A 706 14.12 -18.62 -8.88
C CYS A 706 14.26 -19.47 -10.15
N LEU A 707 13.17 -20.03 -10.68
CA LEU A 707 13.20 -20.78 -11.94
C LEU A 707 13.48 -19.85 -13.13
N GLU A 708 12.78 -18.71 -13.21
CA GLU A 708 12.99 -17.69 -14.24
C GLU A 708 14.44 -17.16 -14.22
N LEU A 709 14.97 -16.85 -13.05
CA LEU A 709 16.36 -16.42 -12.90
C LEU A 709 17.38 -17.52 -13.21
N ALA A 710 17.06 -18.79 -12.92
CA ALA A 710 17.91 -19.89 -13.33
C ALA A 710 18.01 -19.93 -14.85
N GLU A 711 16.89 -19.85 -15.57
CA GLU A 711 16.83 -19.79 -17.04
C GLU A 711 17.62 -18.60 -17.60
N GLU A 712 17.67 -17.46 -16.89
CA GLU A 712 18.55 -16.32 -17.17
C GLU A 712 20.02 -16.52 -16.72
N SER A 713 20.49 -17.77 -16.65
CA SER A 713 21.86 -18.17 -16.29
C SER A 713 22.30 -17.85 -14.86
N MET A 714 21.37 -17.57 -13.94
CA MET A 714 21.67 -17.29 -12.54
C MET A 714 21.47 -18.51 -11.63
N LEU A 715 21.63 -19.73 -12.16
CA LEU A 715 21.45 -20.99 -11.40
C LEU A 715 22.33 -21.04 -10.14
N ALA A 716 23.59 -20.59 -10.23
CA ALA A 716 24.52 -20.57 -9.10
C ALA A 716 24.04 -19.65 -7.95
N LEU A 717 23.27 -18.61 -8.26
CA LEU A 717 22.72 -17.66 -7.29
C LEU A 717 21.51 -18.26 -6.56
N VAL A 718 20.56 -18.83 -7.31
CA VAL A 718 19.26 -19.26 -6.78
C VAL A 718 19.25 -20.67 -6.18
N TRP A 719 20.18 -21.53 -6.60
CA TRP A 719 20.25 -22.90 -6.08
C TRP A 719 20.45 -22.99 -4.56
N PRO A 720 21.48 -22.35 -3.95
CA PRO A 720 21.62 -22.34 -2.49
C PRO A 720 20.44 -21.64 -1.81
N LEU A 721 19.92 -20.57 -2.43
CA LEU A 721 18.81 -19.78 -1.90
C LEU A 721 17.51 -20.60 -1.71
N LEU A 722 17.23 -21.52 -2.63
CA LEU A 722 16.09 -22.44 -2.51
C LEU A 722 16.23 -23.37 -1.30
N ASP A 723 17.42 -23.92 -1.03
CA ASP A 723 17.66 -24.78 0.14
C ASP A 723 17.63 -23.99 1.46
N ASP A 724 18.13 -22.74 1.45
CA ASP A 724 18.07 -21.84 2.60
C ASP A 724 16.63 -21.52 2.98
N LEU A 725 15.73 -21.30 2.01
CA LEU A 725 14.30 -21.11 2.28
C LEU A 725 13.64 -22.37 2.85
N VAL A 726 14.04 -23.57 2.40
CA VAL A 726 13.58 -24.84 3.00
C VAL A 726 14.08 -24.96 4.44
N THR A 727 15.34 -24.63 4.69
CA THR A 727 15.96 -24.59 6.03
C THR A 727 15.22 -23.64 6.96
N LEU A 728 14.94 -22.41 6.50
CA LEU A 728 14.18 -21.43 7.26
C LEU A 728 12.76 -21.93 7.56
N SER A 729 12.11 -22.59 6.61
CA SER A 729 10.78 -23.19 6.82
C SER A 729 10.81 -24.32 7.88
N LEU A 730 11.89 -25.11 7.93
CA LEU A 730 12.08 -26.17 8.92
C LEU A 730 12.31 -25.65 10.34
N GLN A 731 12.91 -24.47 10.49
CA GLN A 731 13.09 -23.82 11.78
C GLN A 731 11.76 -23.38 12.41
N ARG A 732 10.66 -23.35 11.63
CA ARG A 732 9.33 -22.97 12.11
C ARG A 732 8.54 -24.17 12.68
N PRO A 733 7.63 -23.92 13.65
CA PRO A 733 6.76 -24.97 14.22
C PRO A 733 5.94 -25.70 13.14
N LYS A 734 5.44 -24.94 12.15
CA LYS A 734 4.74 -25.43 10.97
C LYS A 734 5.52 -25.00 9.74
N LEU A 735 5.64 -25.90 8.77
CA LEU A 735 6.22 -25.57 7.46
C LEU A 735 5.47 -24.39 6.85
N LEU A 736 6.23 -23.44 6.31
CA LEU A 736 5.69 -22.26 5.65
C LEU A 736 4.92 -22.66 4.37
N ALA A 737 3.87 -21.91 4.06
CA ALA A 737 3.14 -22.08 2.81
C ALA A 737 4.08 -21.84 1.62
N GLY A 738 4.06 -22.74 0.64
CA GLY A 738 4.97 -22.73 -0.51
C GLY A 738 6.23 -23.59 -0.35
N THR A 739 6.47 -24.22 0.80
CA THR A 739 7.64 -25.11 0.99
C THR A 739 7.68 -26.26 -0.02
N ALA A 740 6.52 -26.80 -0.41
CA ALA A 740 6.46 -27.86 -1.43
C ALA A 740 6.91 -27.36 -2.81
N ASP A 741 6.60 -26.10 -3.12
CA ASP A 741 6.92 -25.48 -4.42
C ASP A 741 8.42 -25.17 -4.52
N LEU A 742 9.08 -24.80 -3.41
CA LEU A 742 10.55 -24.69 -3.35
C LEU A 742 11.24 -26.01 -3.70
N VAL A 743 10.82 -27.11 -3.06
CA VAL A 743 11.40 -28.45 -3.33
C VAL A 743 11.08 -28.90 -4.76
N GLN A 744 9.90 -28.54 -5.28
CA GLN A 744 9.55 -28.83 -6.68
C GLN A 744 10.45 -28.07 -7.66
N ALA A 745 10.75 -26.79 -7.41
CA ALA A 745 11.70 -26.03 -8.23
C ALA A 745 13.10 -26.65 -8.19
N MET A 746 13.55 -27.09 -7.01
CA MET A 746 14.84 -27.77 -6.87
C MET A 746 14.88 -29.12 -7.61
N LEU A 747 13.79 -29.88 -7.60
CA LEU A 747 13.68 -31.12 -8.41
C LEU A 747 13.86 -30.82 -9.90
N SER A 748 13.23 -29.75 -10.40
CA SER A 748 13.35 -29.35 -11.80
C SER A 748 14.78 -28.93 -12.16
N LEU A 749 15.50 -28.26 -11.27
CA LEU A 749 16.87 -27.77 -11.52
C LEU A 749 17.98 -28.80 -11.25
N LEU A 750 17.66 -29.89 -10.53
CA LEU A 750 18.65 -30.89 -10.10
C LEU A 750 19.47 -31.50 -11.28
N PRO A 751 18.88 -31.84 -12.45
CA PRO A 751 19.64 -32.36 -13.58
C PRO A 751 20.74 -31.39 -14.05
N SER A 752 20.45 -30.09 -14.12
CA SER A 752 21.42 -29.04 -14.46
C SER A 752 22.57 -28.96 -13.45
N VAL A 753 22.25 -29.02 -12.16
CA VAL A 753 23.27 -28.95 -11.09
C VAL A 753 24.16 -30.20 -11.12
N ARG A 754 23.59 -31.40 -11.33
CA ARG A 754 24.36 -32.63 -11.49
C ARG A 754 25.29 -32.57 -12.70
N HIS A 755 24.79 -32.04 -13.81
CA HIS A 755 25.61 -31.84 -15.00
C HIS A 755 26.77 -30.88 -14.70
N ALA A 756 26.50 -29.74 -14.06
CA ALA A 756 27.52 -28.77 -13.66
C ALA A 756 28.61 -29.37 -12.76
N VAL A 757 28.23 -30.21 -11.78
CA VAL A 757 29.18 -30.94 -10.93
C VAL A 757 30.02 -31.92 -11.75
N SER A 758 29.38 -32.68 -12.64
CA SER A 758 30.09 -33.66 -13.49
C SER A 758 31.03 -33.00 -14.49
N ALA A 759 30.69 -31.81 -14.97
CA ALA A 759 31.48 -30.99 -15.87
C ALA A 759 32.59 -30.19 -15.16
N GLY A 760 32.63 -30.21 -13.82
CA GLY A 760 33.59 -29.46 -13.02
C GLY A 760 33.33 -27.96 -12.95
N ALA A 761 32.14 -27.49 -13.36
CA ALA A 761 31.72 -26.09 -13.26
C ALA A 761 31.40 -25.69 -11.82
N THR A 762 31.09 -26.65 -10.94
CA THR A 762 30.90 -26.45 -9.50
C THR A 762 31.35 -27.67 -8.71
N GLY A 763 31.59 -27.50 -7.40
CA GLY A 763 32.03 -28.57 -6.50
C GLY A 763 30.89 -29.51 -6.09
N ALA A 764 31.25 -30.69 -5.55
CA ALA A 764 30.27 -31.67 -5.04
C ALA A 764 29.39 -31.12 -3.90
N ASP A 765 29.85 -30.07 -3.21
CA ASP A 765 29.12 -29.39 -2.13
C ASP A 765 27.78 -28.79 -2.61
N ALA A 766 27.63 -28.49 -3.92
CA ALA A 766 26.36 -28.06 -4.49
C ALA A 766 25.24 -29.11 -4.34
N LEU A 767 25.57 -30.39 -4.12
CA LEU A 767 24.62 -31.49 -3.90
C LEU A 767 24.41 -31.83 -2.41
N ALA A 768 24.96 -31.02 -1.49
CA ALA A 768 24.84 -31.22 -0.06
C ALA A 768 23.38 -31.05 0.42
N LEU A 769 22.73 -29.95 0.02
CA LEU A 769 21.31 -29.63 0.28
C LEU A 769 20.83 -29.97 1.72
N PRO A 770 21.43 -29.39 2.77
CA PRO A 770 21.09 -29.70 4.15
C PRO A 770 19.59 -29.50 4.48
N GLY A 771 18.96 -28.45 3.96
CA GLY A 771 17.54 -28.16 4.18
C GLY A 771 16.63 -29.26 3.64
N VAL A 772 16.80 -29.62 2.37
CA VAL A 772 16.00 -30.68 1.73
C VAL A 772 16.23 -32.04 2.40
N ARG A 773 17.47 -32.38 2.78
CA ARG A 773 17.75 -33.65 3.49
C ARG A 773 17.04 -33.72 4.84
N ALA A 774 17.11 -32.66 5.64
CA ALA A 774 16.38 -32.59 6.90
C ALA A 774 14.85 -32.67 6.71
N LEU A 775 14.31 -32.07 5.64
CA LEU A 775 12.89 -32.17 5.31
C LEU A 775 12.48 -33.59 4.89
N ALA A 776 13.36 -34.34 4.21
CA ALA A 776 13.09 -35.71 3.78
C ALA A 776 12.97 -36.69 4.97
N GLU A 777 13.77 -36.47 6.03
CA GLU A 777 13.74 -37.24 7.29
C GLU A 777 12.55 -36.91 8.18
N ARG A 778 11.94 -35.72 8.02
CA ARG A 778 10.79 -35.30 8.81
C ARG A 778 9.64 -36.30 8.68
N GLY A 779 9.18 -36.81 9.81
CA GLY A 779 8.03 -37.70 9.88
C GLY A 779 6.76 -37.05 9.34
N GLY A 780 5.97 -37.81 8.55
CA GLY A 780 4.70 -37.35 7.99
C GLY A 780 4.57 -37.54 6.47
N SER A 781 3.33 -37.41 5.99
CA SER A 781 2.95 -37.64 4.58
C SER A 781 2.69 -36.35 3.80
N THR A 782 3.24 -35.21 4.25
CA THR A 782 3.07 -33.91 3.57
C THR A 782 3.68 -33.95 2.16
N ARG A 783 3.11 -33.17 1.23
CA ARG A 783 3.63 -33.07 -0.15
C ARG A 783 5.11 -32.67 -0.16
N ALA A 784 5.49 -31.66 0.64
CA ALA A 784 6.87 -31.19 0.76
C ALA A 784 7.83 -32.32 1.19
N ALA A 785 7.47 -33.12 2.20
CA ALA A 785 8.30 -34.24 2.65
C ALA A 785 8.39 -35.38 1.61
N LYS A 786 7.32 -35.64 0.85
CA LYS A 786 7.35 -36.61 -0.25
C LYS A 786 8.26 -36.16 -1.40
N LEU A 787 8.16 -34.90 -1.81
CA LEU A 787 9.04 -34.32 -2.84
C LEU A 787 10.50 -34.32 -2.39
N ALA A 788 10.76 -33.96 -1.13
CA ALA A 788 12.11 -33.96 -0.57
C ALA A 788 12.73 -35.37 -0.59
N ARG A 789 11.97 -36.41 -0.21
CA ARG A 789 12.42 -37.80 -0.33
C ARG A 789 12.72 -38.22 -1.77
N SER A 790 11.91 -37.75 -2.73
CA SER A 790 12.17 -38.00 -4.15
C SER A 790 13.48 -37.35 -4.58
N LEU A 791 13.70 -36.09 -4.21
CA LEU A 791 14.92 -35.35 -4.55
C LEU A 791 16.16 -36.04 -3.96
N VAL A 792 16.11 -36.40 -2.68
CA VAL A 792 17.23 -37.04 -1.97
C VAL A 792 17.57 -38.42 -2.55
N ALA A 793 16.61 -39.15 -3.12
CA ALA A 793 16.87 -40.43 -3.76
C ALA A 793 17.83 -40.32 -4.95
N ASP A 794 17.90 -39.16 -5.59
CA ASP A 794 18.77 -38.87 -6.74
C ASP A 794 20.09 -38.18 -6.35
N LEU A 795 20.34 -37.97 -5.06
CA LEU A 795 21.57 -37.36 -4.53
C LEU A 795 22.57 -38.41 -4.01
N PRO A 796 23.88 -38.09 -3.98
CA PRO A 796 24.87 -38.92 -3.29
C PRO A 796 24.55 -39.02 -1.78
N ALA A 797 24.97 -40.11 -1.15
CA ALA A 797 24.79 -40.33 0.28
C ALA A 797 25.60 -39.30 1.08
N ALA A 798 24.91 -38.52 1.92
CA ALA A 798 25.51 -37.60 2.89
C ALA A 798 24.74 -37.71 4.21
N THR A 799 25.43 -37.52 5.33
CA THR A 799 24.78 -37.49 6.65
C THR A 799 24.10 -36.13 6.81
N PRO A 800 22.79 -36.07 7.08
CA PRO A 800 22.13 -34.80 7.34
C PRO A 800 22.70 -34.17 8.61
N ALA A 801 23.02 -32.87 8.53
CA ALA A 801 23.28 -32.09 9.73
C ALA A 801 21.93 -31.82 10.42
N PRO A 802 21.81 -32.03 11.75
CA PRO A 802 20.58 -31.69 12.45
C PRO A 802 20.35 -30.18 12.36
N ILE A 803 19.22 -29.78 11.76
CA ILE A 803 18.75 -28.39 11.78
C ILE A 803 17.94 -28.23 13.07
N PRO A 804 18.45 -27.49 14.08
CA PRO A 804 17.68 -27.26 15.28
C PRO A 804 16.40 -26.48 14.91
N ALA A 805 15.24 -27.01 15.31
CA ALA A 805 14.03 -26.21 15.31
C ALA A 805 14.30 -24.99 16.20
N GLN A 806 14.16 -23.79 15.64
CA GLN A 806 14.34 -22.59 16.42
C GLN A 806 13.07 -22.44 17.26
N ALA A 807 13.16 -22.84 18.53
CA ALA A 807 12.21 -22.34 19.52
C ALA A 807 12.25 -20.81 19.43
N PRO A 808 11.11 -20.09 19.56
CA PRO A 808 11.17 -18.64 19.72
C PRO A 808 12.24 -18.37 20.80
N PRO A 809 13.17 -17.43 20.57
CA PRO A 809 14.28 -17.22 21.49
C PRO A 809 13.70 -17.12 22.89
N PRO A 810 14.21 -17.88 23.88
CA PRO A 810 13.74 -17.76 25.25
C PRO A 810 13.95 -16.30 25.63
N ARG A 811 12.83 -15.57 25.74
CA ARG A 811 12.85 -14.18 26.17
C ARG A 811 13.57 -14.18 27.50
N SER A 812 14.55 -13.29 27.66
CA SER A 812 15.30 -13.21 28.91
C SER A 812 14.31 -13.07 30.08
N GLU A 813 14.64 -13.64 31.24
CA GLU A 813 13.80 -13.51 32.45
C GLU A 813 13.46 -12.04 32.74
N ALA A 814 14.38 -11.11 32.43
CA ALA A 814 14.17 -9.67 32.54
C ALA A 814 13.11 -9.11 31.56
N ASP A 815 13.08 -9.59 30.31
CA ASP A 815 12.09 -9.19 29.31
C ASP A 815 10.69 -9.76 29.62
N LEU A 816 10.62 -11.03 30.04
CA LEU A 816 9.37 -11.63 30.52
C LEU A 816 8.86 -10.88 31.76
N THR A 817 9.72 -10.63 32.75
CA THR A 817 9.35 -9.88 33.95
C THR A 817 8.82 -8.50 33.60
N SER A 818 9.48 -7.76 32.71
CA SER A 818 9.05 -6.41 32.29
C SER A 818 7.62 -6.41 31.72
N ARG A 819 7.28 -7.37 30.84
CA ARG A 819 5.98 -7.40 30.15
C ARG A 819 4.82 -7.82 31.05
N TRP A 820 5.04 -8.83 31.88
CA TRP A 820 4.02 -9.32 32.80
C TRP A 820 3.81 -8.34 33.97
N THR A 821 4.86 -7.65 34.44
CA THR A 821 4.73 -6.64 35.51
C THR A 821 4.11 -5.31 35.04
N GLN A 822 4.28 -4.93 33.77
CA GLN A 822 3.55 -3.78 33.20
C GLN A 822 2.03 -3.98 33.16
N THR A 823 1.56 -5.24 33.23
CA THR A 823 0.12 -5.57 33.26
C THR A 823 -0.46 -5.61 34.69
N ASP A 824 0.38 -5.54 35.73
CA ASP A 824 0.00 -5.73 37.17
C ASP A 824 -0.53 -4.48 37.88
N ALA A 825 -0.69 -3.34 37.20
CA ALA A 825 -1.45 -2.25 37.78
C ALA A 825 -2.90 -2.73 37.95
N ALA A 826 -3.35 -2.88 39.21
CA ALA A 826 -4.69 -3.36 39.56
C ALA A 826 -5.78 -2.36 39.13
N VAL A 827 -6.03 -2.27 37.82
CA VAL A 827 -7.15 -1.54 37.24
C VAL A 827 -8.39 -2.42 37.38
N PRO A 828 -9.42 -1.98 38.13
CA PRO A 828 -10.61 -2.77 38.34
C PRO A 828 -11.32 -3.04 37.00
N VAL A 829 -11.88 -4.24 36.84
CA VAL A 829 -12.73 -4.57 35.70
C VAL A 829 -14.04 -3.78 35.81
N ILE A 830 -14.29 -2.89 34.85
CA ILE A 830 -15.50 -2.05 34.84
C ILE A 830 -16.61 -2.75 34.07
N GLY A 831 -17.54 -3.35 34.80
CA GLY A 831 -18.81 -3.83 34.25
C GLY A 831 -19.75 -2.67 33.97
N ASP A 832 -19.92 -2.32 32.70
CA ASP A 832 -20.70 -1.16 32.24
C ASP A 832 -22.18 -1.46 31.97
N GLY A 833 -22.61 -2.72 32.15
CA GLY A 833 -23.98 -3.17 31.94
C GLY A 833 -24.45 -3.13 30.48
N VAL A 834 -23.54 -2.91 29.53
CA VAL A 834 -23.86 -2.85 28.10
C VAL A 834 -24.18 -4.25 27.58
N GLY A 835 -25.39 -4.44 27.08
CA GLY A 835 -25.80 -5.69 26.42
C GLY A 835 -25.40 -5.67 24.94
N PHE A 836 -24.82 -6.75 24.41
CA PHE A 836 -24.50 -6.83 22.99
C PHE A 836 -24.70 -8.21 22.37
N THR A 837 -24.90 -8.23 21.06
CA THR A 837 -24.91 -9.44 20.20
C THR A 837 -23.99 -9.26 18.99
N LEU A 838 -23.59 -10.37 18.36
CA LEU A 838 -22.74 -10.35 17.17
C LEU A 838 -23.62 -10.31 15.91
N VAL A 839 -23.33 -9.36 15.02
CA VAL A 839 -24.02 -9.20 13.72
C VAL A 839 -23.00 -8.98 12.61
N GLU A 840 -23.38 -9.24 11.36
CA GLU A 840 -22.59 -8.85 10.19
C GLU A 840 -23.09 -7.51 9.63
N ASP A 841 -22.16 -6.60 9.33
CA ASP A 841 -22.50 -5.36 8.62
C ASP A 841 -22.64 -5.58 7.10
N GLU A 842 -22.93 -4.50 6.37
CA GLU A 842 -23.08 -4.49 4.90
C GLU A 842 -21.84 -4.99 4.13
N TRP A 843 -20.67 -4.98 4.77
CA TRP A 843 -19.42 -5.51 4.22
C TRP A 843 -19.06 -6.91 4.77
N LYS A 844 -20.01 -7.60 5.41
CA LYS A 844 -19.85 -8.92 6.04
C LYS A 844 -18.79 -8.94 7.15
N ARG A 845 -18.61 -7.81 7.85
CA ARG A 845 -17.70 -7.73 9.00
C ARG A 845 -18.49 -7.98 10.28
N ILE A 846 -17.95 -8.81 11.17
CA ILE A 846 -18.55 -9.08 12.49
C ILE A 846 -18.48 -7.80 13.34
N CYS A 847 -19.61 -7.27 13.80
CA CYS A 847 -19.76 -6.07 14.63
C CYS A 847 -20.57 -6.37 15.91
N LEU A 848 -20.58 -5.43 16.87
CA LEU A 848 -21.43 -5.51 18.06
C LEU A 848 -22.71 -4.70 17.85
N ASP A 849 -23.86 -5.34 17.94
CA ASP A 849 -25.15 -4.66 18.14
C ASP A 849 -25.33 -4.46 19.64
N ALA A 850 -25.08 -3.23 20.10
CA ALA A 850 -24.90 -2.89 21.52
C ALA A 850 -26.06 -2.03 22.05
N THR A 851 -26.43 -2.25 23.31
CA THR A 851 -27.49 -1.53 24.03
C THR A 851 -26.93 -1.08 25.38
N LEU A 852 -26.91 0.23 25.63
CA LEU A 852 -26.51 0.79 26.92
C LEU A 852 -27.57 0.52 27.99
N PRO A 853 -27.19 0.55 29.29
CA PRO A 853 -28.16 0.47 30.40
C PRO A 853 -29.27 1.52 30.36
N SER A 854 -28.98 2.70 29.78
CA SER A 854 -29.92 3.80 29.59
C SER A 854 -30.94 3.53 28.46
N GLY A 855 -30.75 2.48 27.66
CA GLY A 855 -31.69 2.00 26.64
C GLY A 855 -31.31 2.37 25.21
N GLU A 856 -30.32 3.23 25.00
CA GLU A 856 -29.82 3.59 23.68
C GLU A 856 -29.13 2.39 23.03
N ARG A 857 -29.44 2.16 21.75
CA ARG A 857 -28.96 1.02 20.98
C ARG A 857 -28.25 1.49 19.74
N PHE A 858 -27.06 0.94 19.46
CA PHE A 858 -26.22 1.33 18.33
C PHE A 858 -25.38 0.17 17.79
N LEU A 859 -24.96 0.30 16.53
CA LEU A 859 -24.02 -0.64 15.91
C LEU A 859 -22.59 -0.16 16.14
N TRP A 860 -21.79 -0.98 16.81
CA TRP A 860 -20.39 -0.71 17.13
C TRP A 860 -19.48 -1.59 16.26
N ASN A 861 -18.84 -0.94 15.28
CA ASN A 861 -18.00 -1.61 14.29
C ASN A 861 -16.63 -2.05 14.82
N GLY A 862 -16.37 -1.96 16.13
CA GLY A 862 -15.04 -2.12 16.73
C GLY A 862 -14.44 -0.78 17.14
N VAL A 863 -13.24 -0.85 17.71
CA VAL A 863 -12.43 0.30 18.16
C VAL A 863 -11.00 0.17 17.65
N SER A 864 -10.37 1.30 17.32
CA SER A 864 -8.97 1.46 16.91
C SER A 864 -8.15 2.19 17.97
N ASP A 865 -6.82 2.07 17.90
CA ASP A 865 -5.91 2.76 18.84
C ASP A 865 -6.08 4.28 18.84
N PHE A 866 -6.35 4.87 17.67
CA PHE A 866 -6.65 6.30 17.55
C PHE A 866 -7.92 6.69 18.32
N GLU A 867 -8.96 5.86 18.25
CA GLU A 867 -10.22 6.10 18.97
C GLU A 867 -10.05 5.88 20.48
N LEU A 868 -9.19 4.94 20.89
CA LEU A 868 -8.78 4.81 22.28
C LEU A 868 -8.00 6.05 22.74
N PHE A 869 -7.07 6.56 21.96
CA PHE A 869 -6.34 7.80 22.30
C PHE A 869 -7.29 9.00 22.43
N ALA A 870 -8.25 9.13 21.49
CA ALA A 870 -9.24 10.20 21.50
C ALA A 870 -10.27 10.07 22.64
N GLY A 871 -10.48 8.85 23.14
CA GLY A 871 -11.43 8.46 24.18
C GLY A 871 -12.89 8.54 23.79
N ARG A 872 -13.18 8.61 22.51
CA ARG A 872 -14.51 8.62 21.93
C ARG A 872 -14.46 8.16 20.48
N LEU A 873 -15.59 7.68 19.99
CA LEU A 873 -15.74 7.34 18.57
C LEU A 873 -17.17 7.60 18.10
N PRO A 874 -17.35 7.88 16.79
CA PRO A 874 -18.67 8.07 16.24
C PRO A 874 -19.35 6.71 15.96
N VAL A 875 -20.59 6.54 16.44
CA VAL A 875 -21.41 5.31 16.26
C VAL A 875 -22.78 5.64 15.66
N ARG A 876 -23.49 4.59 15.19
CA ARG A 876 -24.81 4.69 14.53
C ARG A 876 -25.91 4.16 15.45
N SER A 877 -26.91 4.98 15.78
CA SER A 877 -28.13 4.55 16.46
C SER A 877 -28.91 3.52 15.62
N ILE A 878 -29.52 2.53 16.27
CA ILE A 878 -30.31 1.46 15.63
C ILE A 878 -31.81 1.81 15.54
N ALA A 879 -32.28 2.84 16.25
CA ALA A 879 -33.70 3.21 16.30
C ALA A 879 -34.28 3.63 14.93
N GLU A 880 -33.44 4.07 14.00
CA GLU A 880 -33.80 4.42 12.62
C GLU A 880 -32.77 3.84 11.65
N ARG A 881 -33.13 2.78 10.92
CA ARG A 881 -32.29 2.08 9.93
C ARG A 881 -31.84 2.94 8.72
N THR A 882 -31.93 4.27 8.80
CA THR A 882 -31.80 5.23 7.71
C THR A 882 -30.66 6.25 7.88
N ALA A 883 -29.96 6.32 9.01
CA ALA A 883 -28.85 7.27 9.21
C ALA A 883 -27.57 6.82 8.48
N ARG A 884 -27.20 7.56 7.42
CA ARG A 884 -25.98 7.37 6.60
C ARG A 884 -24.69 7.70 7.35
N HIS A 885 -24.78 8.65 8.27
CA HIS A 885 -23.67 9.19 9.04
C HIS A 885 -23.83 8.79 10.51
N PRO A 886 -22.72 8.68 11.25
CA PRO A 886 -22.81 8.53 12.69
C PRO A 886 -23.58 9.71 13.28
N ASP A 887 -24.49 9.40 14.19
CA ASP A 887 -25.41 10.33 14.84
C ASP A 887 -25.16 10.43 16.35
N LEU A 888 -24.30 9.54 16.89
CA LEU A 888 -23.93 9.50 18.30
C LEU A 888 -22.40 9.50 18.47
N TRP A 889 -21.91 10.32 19.40
CA TRP A 889 -20.60 10.14 20.02
C TRP A 889 -20.73 9.09 21.11
N LEU A 890 -20.06 7.94 20.95
CA LEU A 890 -19.83 7.00 22.04
C LEU A 890 -18.57 7.42 22.79
N TRP A 891 -18.73 7.75 24.06
CA TRP A 891 -17.62 8.10 24.93
C TRP A 891 -17.04 6.85 25.58
N LEU A 892 -15.75 6.59 25.30
CA LEU A 892 -15.03 5.44 25.83
C LEU A 892 -14.47 5.67 27.23
N THR A 893 -14.37 6.94 27.65
CA THR A 893 -14.07 7.28 29.05
C THR A 893 -15.33 7.04 29.88
N PRO A 894 -15.34 6.02 30.76
CA PRO A 894 -16.52 5.69 31.53
C PRO A 894 -16.84 6.82 32.52
N ARG A 895 -18.14 7.11 32.68
CA ARG A 895 -18.66 8.02 33.70
C ARG A 895 -19.43 7.19 34.72
N ASP A 896 -19.02 7.27 35.99
CA ASP A 896 -19.61 6.49 37.08
C ASP A 896 -19.66 4.97 36.79
N GLY A 897 -18.66 4.47 36.05
CA GLY A 897 -18.56 3.06 35.65
C GLY A 897 -19.38 2.65 34.44
N SER A 898 -20.00 3.59 33.71
CA SER A 898 -20.81 3.30 32.51
C SER A 898 -20.37 4.10 31.29
N LEU A 899 -20.49 3.48 30.11
CA LEU A 899 -20.39 4.18 28.84
C LEU A 899 -21.65 5.02 28.61
N TRP A 900 -21.51 6.09 27.86
CA TRP A 900 -22.63 6.98 27.51
C TRP A 900 -22.49 7.48 26.09
N VAL A 901 -23.62 7.86 25.52
CA VAL A 901 -23.68 8.47 24.19
C VAL A 901 -24.16 9.90 24.27
N GLU A 902 -23.70 10.70 23.32
CA GLU A 902 -24.18 12.07 23.10
C GLU A 902 -24.57 12.21 21.63
N PRO A 903 -25.68 12.91 21.31
CA PRO A 903 -25.98 13.25 19.93
C PRO A 903 -24.82 14.03 19.30
N ILE A 904 -24.45 13.67 18.08
CA ILE A 904 -23.52 14.48 17.31
C ILE A 904 -24.26 15.72 16.85
N GLU A 905 -23.70 16.91 17.11
CA GLU A 905 -24.26 18.15 16.57
C GLU A 905 -24.23 18.07 15.05
N MET A 906 -25.38 18.26 14.42
CA MET A 906 -25.51 18.22 12.96
C MET A 906 -25.66 19.64 12.44
N LYS A 907 -24.82 20.05 11.48
CA LYS A 907 -24.94 21.33 10.77
C LYS A 907 -24.99 21.04 9.29
N ASP A 908 -26.02 21.57 8.63
CA ASP A 908 -26.35 21.22 7.24
C ASP A 908 -26.39 19.69 7.07
N GLY A 909 -26.90 19.01 8.12
CA GLY A 909 -27.02 17.56 8.29
C GLY A 909 -25.76 16.69 8.07
N LEU A 910 -24.60 17.32 8.18
CA LEU A 910 -23.33 16.65 8.45
C LEU A 910 -22.99 16.74 9.95
N PRO A 911 -22.25 15.76 10.49
CA PRO A 911 -21.70 15.86 11.83
C PRO A 911 -20.71 17.04 11.90
N VAL A 912 -20.99 18.00 12.77
CA VAL A 912 -20.06 19.09 13.10
C VAL A 912 -18.80 18.48 13.69
N ARG A 913 -17.64 18.93 13.21
CA ARG A 913 -16.36 18.50 13.75
C ARG A 913 -16.30 18.85 15.23
N ASP A 914 -16.22 17.83 16.08
CA ASP A 914 -16.05 18.02 17.52
C ASP A 914 -14.70 18.67 17.81
N THR A 915 -14.72 19.86 18.40
CA THR A 915 -13.53 20.65 18.75
C THR A 915 -13.11 20.47 20.21
N ARG A 916 -13.84 19.66 20.97
CA ARG A 916 -13.50 19.35 22.37
C ARG A 916 -12.18 18.58 22.43
N PRO A 917 -11.37 18.80 23.48
CA PRO A 917 -10.10 18.12 23.64
C PRO A 917 -10.26 16.59 23.64
N GLU A 918 -9.25 15.90 23.13
CA GLU A 918 -9.12 14.45 23.24
C GLU A 918 -8.81 14.08 24.69
N VAL A 919 -9.44 13.01 25.18
CA VAL A 919 -9.29 12.55 26.56
C VAL A 919 -9.07 11.05 26.53
N THR A 920 -7.82 10.63 26.62
CA THR A 920 -7.46 9.21 26.63
C THR A 920 -8.05 8.51 27.86
N PRO A 921 -8.84 7.43 27.70
CA PRO A 921 -9.40 6.68 28.81
C PRO A 921 -8.27 6.06 29.63
N THR A 922 -8.32 6.23 30.95
CA THR A 922 -7.37 5.56 31.86
C THR A 922 -7.81 4.15 32.24
N GLU A 923 -9.10 3.84 32.05
CA GLU A 923 -9.72 2.56 32.38
C GLU A 923 -10.67 2.14 31.25
N LEU A 924 -10.70 0.85 30.91
CA LEU A 924 -11.53 0.30 29.84
C LEU A 924 -12.68 -0.54 30.42
N THR A 925 -13.88 -0.35 29.88
CA THR A 925 -15.05 -1.16 30.25
C THR A 925 -15.06 -2.51 29.53
N VAL A 926 -15.79 -3.49 30.09
CA VAL A 926 -15.93 -4.83 29.47
C VAL A 926 -16.43 -4.75 28.03
N ALA A 927 -17.38 -3.86 27.70
CA ALA A 927 -17.86 -3.72 26.33
C ALA A 927 -16.81 -3.09 25.40
N THR A 928 -16.00 -2.15 25.90
CA THR A 928 -14.88 -1.58 25.15
C THR A 928 -13.83 -2.65 24.84
N VAL A 929 -13.49 -3.50 25.80
CA VAL A 929 -12.59 -4.64 25.58
C VAL A 929 -13.21 -5.64 24.60
N ALA A 930 -14.51 -5.91 24.68
CA ALA A 930 -15.19 -6.78 23.72
C ALA A 930 -15.14 -6.23 22.28
N ALA A 931 -15.36 -4.92 22.10
CA ALA A 931 -15.24 -4.26 20.80
C ALA A 931 -13.81 -4.33 20.25
N LEU A 932 -12.80 -4.20 21.11
CA LEU A 932 -11.39 -4.32 20.76
C LEU A 932 -11.05 -5.75 20.31
N LEU A 933 -11.51 -6.77 21.04
CA LEU A 933 -11.36 -8.17 20.63
C LEU A 933 -12.05 -8.47 19.29
N VAL A 934 -13.21 -7.86 19.02
CA VAL A 934 -13.86 -7.98 17.71
C VAL A 934 -13.00 -7.34 16.60
N THR A 935 -12.45 -6.14 16.82
CA THR A 935 -11.49 -5.53 15.87
C THR A 935 -10.31 -6.47 15.61
N TRP A 936 -9.68 -6.98 16.66
CA TRP A 936 -8.49 -7.83 16.58
C TRP A 936 -8.77 -9.18 15.94
N SER A 937 -9.97 -9.74 16.12
CA SER A 937 -10.34 -10.99 15.45
C SER A 937 -10.27 -10.85 13.92
N ARG A 938 -10.64 -9.70 13.36
CA ARG A 938 -10.54 -9.40 11.92
C ARG A 938 -9.09 -9.29 11.44
N VAL A 939 -8.20 -8.75 12.27
CA VAL A 939 -6.76 -8.68 11.98
C VAL A 939 -6.18 -10.10 11.87
N GLY A 940 -6.49 -10.96 12.85
CA GLY A 940 -6.07 -12.36 12.85
C GLY A 940 -6.64 -13.17 11.67
N GLU A 941 -7.84 -12.84 11.19
CA GLU A 941 -8.43 -13.46 9.99
C GLU A 941 -7.67 -13.07 8.71
N ALA A 942 -7.37 -11.77 8.55
CA ALA A 942 -6.57 -11.26 7.44
C ALA A 942 -5.15 -11.84 7.43
N GLY A 943 -4.61 -12.28 8.58
CA GLY A 943 -3.31 -12.95 8.66
C GLY A 943 -2.12 -12.05 8.37
N HIS A 944 -2.30 -10.73 8.44
CA HIS A 944 -1.25 -9.73 8.30
C HIS A 944 -0.74 -9.36 9.70
N ARG A 945 0.59 -9.23 9.87
CA ARG A 945 1.14 -8.35 10.92
C ARG A 945 0.88 -6.91 10.48
N ARG A 946 -0.32 -6.40 10.74
CA ARG A 946 -0.55 -4.96 10.64
C ARG A 946 -0.51 -4.39 12.05
N SER A 947 0.41 -3.45 12.23
CA SER A 947 0.46 -2.50 13.33
C SER A 947 -0.93 -1.96 13.65
N GLY A 948 -1.52 -2.45 14.73
CA GLY A 948 -2.75 -1.93 15.32
C GLY A 948 -2.65 -1.99 16.83
N PHE A 949 -1.44 -1.77 17.34
CA PHE A 949 -1.09 -1.87 18.74
C PHE A 949 -0.10 -0.77 19.09
N ASP A 950 -0.58 0.46 19.18
CA ASP A 950 0.20 1.56 19.72
C ASP A 950 0.47 1.33 21.23
N GLU A 951 1.74 1.29 21.64
CA GLU A 951 2.09 1.11 23.06
C GLU A 951 1.61 2.25 23.95
N SER A 952 1.32 3.42 23.35
CA SER A 952 0.75 4.58 24.04
C SER A 952 -0.77 4.48 24.24
N ALA A 953 -1.45 3.52 23.59
CA ALA A 953 -2.88 3.30 23.77
C ALA A 953 -3.18 2.58 25.09
N PRO A 954 -4.31 2.90 25.77
CA PRO A 954 -4.78 2.17 26.95
C PRO A 954 -4.91 0.67 26.69
N ARG A 955 -4.23 -0.15 27.50
CA ARG A 955 -4.23 -1.62 27.37
C ARG A 955 -5.37 -2.24 28.19
N PRO A 956 -6.09 -3.25 27.67
CA PRO A 956 -7.02 -4.00 28.49
C PRO A 956 -6.26 -4.86 29.52
N THR A 957 -6.85 -5.09 30.68
CA THR A 957 -6.29 -6.03 31.67
C THR A 957 -6.64 -7.46 31.29
N ALA A 958 -5.85 -8.44 31.76
CA ALA A 958 -6.15 -9.86 31.54
C ALA A 958 -7.54 -10.25 32.07
N ASP A 959 -7.96 -9.71 33.22
CA ASP A 959 -9.30 -9.97 33.75
C ASP A 959 -10.42 -9.30 32.94
N GLY A 960 -10.18 -8.09 32.40
CA GLY A 960 -11.09 -7.47 31.45
C GLY A 960 -11.24 -8.28 30.17
N VAL A 961 -10.14 -8.82 29.64
CA VAL A 961 -10.14 -9.72 28.48
C VAL A 961 -10.87 -11.02 28.81
N ARG A 962 -10.63 -11.62 29.98
CA ARG A 962 -11.28 -12.85 30.45
C ARG A 962 -12.80 -12.71 30.44
N GLU A 963 -13.32 -11.61 30.97
CA GLU A 963 -14.77 -11.39 31.03
C GLU A 963 -15.36 -11.07 29.67
N ALA A 964 -14.70 -10.20 28.89
CA ALA A 964 -15.16 -9.84 27.54
C ALA A 964 -15.20 -11.04 26.59
N ILE A 965 -14.15 -11.87 26.56
CA ILE A 965 -14.11 -13.04 25.66
C ILE A 965 -15.13 -14.11 26.08
N ARG A 966 -15.38 -14.29 27.38
CA ARG A 966 -16.42 -15.20 27.88
C ARG A 966 -17.78 -14.82 27.32
N LEU A 967 -18.15 -13.53 27.40
CA LEU A 967 -19.40 -13.01 26.84
C LEU A 967 -19.47 -13.17 25.32
N LEU A 968 -18.37 -12.92 24.59
CA LEU A 968 -18.32 -13.06 23.14
C LEU A 968 -18.48 -14.52 22.68
N LEU A 969 -17.87 -15.48 23.37
CA LEU A 969 -17.99 -16.91 23.08
C LEU A 969 -19.43 -17.40 23.28
N GLU A 970 -20.12 -16.95 24.32
CA GLU A 970 -21.55 -17.23 24.54
C GLU A 970 -22.43 -16.70 23.41
N LYS A 971 -22.01 -15.61 22.75
CA LYS A 971 -22.70 -15.02 21.59
C LYS A 971 -22.28 -15.63 20.26
N GLY A 972 -21.41 -16.64 20.26
CA GLY A 972 -21.03 -17.41 19.07
C GLY A 972 -19.77 -16.95 18.35
N LEU A 973 -18.92 -16.11 18.97
CA LEU A 973 -17.64 -15.72 18.38
C LEU A 973 -16.77 -16.96 18.09
N ASN A 974 -16.13 -16.99 16.92
CA ASN A 974 -15.09 -17.95 16.62
C ASN A 974 -13.74 -17.44 17.19
N PRO A 975 -13.11 -18.11 18.17
CA PRO A 975 -11.86 -17.63 18.78
C PRO A 975 -10.62 -17.91 17.91
N ARG A 976 -10.74 -18.69 16.84
CA ARG A 976 -9.60 -19.07 15.99
C ARG A 976 -8.79 -17.87 15.45
N PRO A 977 -9.41 -16.78 14.95
CA PRO A 977 -8.65 -15.62 14.48
C PRO A 977 -7.87 -14.94 15.60
N LEU A 978 -8.42 -14.86 16.82
CA LEU A 978 -7.71 -14.32 17.98
C LEU A 978 -6.57 -15.23 18.43
N ALA A 979 -6.76 -16.56 18.45
CA ALA A 979 -5.66 -17.49 18.73
C ALA A 979 -4.54 -17.37 17.69
N ARG A 980 -4.88 -17.15 16.40
CA ARG A 980 -3.90 -16.88 15.35
C ARG A 980 -3.18 -15.54 15.57
N LEU A 981 -3.87 -14.52 16.06
CA LEU A 981 -3.26 -13.24 16.40
C LEU A 981 -2.24 -13.39 17.54
N ILE A 982 -2.56 -14.14 18.60
CA ILE A 982 -1.63 -14.39 19.72
C ILE A 982 -0.40 -15.21 19.26
N ASP A 983 -0.58 -16.13 18.31
CA ASP A 983 0.51 -16.87 17.65
C ASP A 983 1.43 -15.94 16.84
N LEU A 984 0.84 -14.95 16.14
CA LEU A 984 1.58 -13.96 15.36
C LEU A 984 2.27 -12.90 16.23
N GLU A 985 1.67 -12.54 17.37
CA GLU A 985 2.11 -11.48 18.29
C GLU A 985 2.22 -11.98 19.75
N PRO A 986 3.20 -12.85 20.08
CA PRO A 986 3.35 -13.39 21.44
C PRO A 986 3.70 -12.33 22.50
N THR A 987 4.02 -11.10 22.08
CA THR A 987 4.19 -9.92 22.95
C THR A 987 2.94 -9.65 23.81
N TRP A 988 1.76 -9.91 23.26
CA TRP A 988 0.46 -9.69 23.91
C TRP A 988 -0.02 -10.84 24.78
N LEU A 989 0.76 -11.92 24.90
CA LEU A 989 0.41 -13.07 25.71
C LEU A 989 0.03 -12.73 27.18
N PRO A 990 0.72 -11.82 27.90
CA PRO A 990 0.35 -11.46 29.28
C PRO A 990 -1.10 -10.97 29.42
N THR A 991 -1.61 -10.28 28.40
CA THR A 991 -2.97 -9.74 28.37
C THR A 991 -3.98 -10.71 27.73
N LEU A 992 -3.56 -11.44 26.69
CA LEU A 992 -4.48 -12.20 25.82
C LEU A 992 -4.53 -13.70 26.10
N TRP A 993 -3.69 -14.25 26.98
CA TRP A 993 -3.79 -15.65 27.38
C TRP A 993 -5.22 -16.08 27.83
N PRO A 994 -6.08 -15.21 28.45
CA PRO A 994 -7.43 -15.60 28.81
C PRO A 994 -8.30 -15.96 27.60
N VAL A 995 -8.00 -15.45 26.41
CA VAL A 995 -8.71 -15.85 25.17
C VAL A 995 -8.57 -17.34 24.92
N LEU A 996 -7.35 -17.88 25.08
CA LEU A 996 -7.08 -19.31 24.90
C LEU A 996 -7.78 -20.12 26.00
N ALA A 997 -7.67 -19.68 27.25
CA ALA A 997 -8.25 -20.38 28.39
C ALA A 997 -9.79 -20.41 28.38
N GLN A 998 -10.44 -19.27 28.08
CA GLN A 998 -11.90 -19.21 28.01
C GLN A 998 -12.45 -19.99 26.81
N ALA A 999 -11.73 -20.06 25.70
CA ALA A 999 -12.09 -20.94 24.59
C ALA A 999 -12.04 -22.43 24.97
N VAL A 1000 -11.03 -22.86 25.75
CA VAL A 1000 -10.94 -24.21 26.32
C VAL A 1000 -12.11 -24.47 27.27
N SER A 1001 -12.39 -23.54 28.18
CA SER A 1001 -13.54 -23.60 29.11
C SER A 1001 -14.88 -23.73 28.39
N ALA A 1002 -15.15 -22.86 27.42
CA ALA A 1002 -16.36 -22.91 26.62
C ALA A 1002 -16.50 -24.26 25.90
N ALA A 1003 -15.43 -24.78 25.31
CA ALA A 1003 -15.45 -26.08 24.63
C ALA A 1003 -15.68 -27.27 25.58
N ALA A 1004 -15.23 -27.18 26.83
CA ALA A 1004 -15.46 -28.21 27.85
C ALA A 1004 -16.95 -28.41 28.17
N THR A 1005 -17.74 -27.34 28.11
CA THR A 1005 -19.19 -27.39 28.36
C THR A 1005 -20.00 -27.97 27.20
N LEU A 1006 -19.44 -28.00 25.98
CA LEU A 1006 -20.12 -28.48 24.78
C LEU A 1006 -20.10 -30.02 24.68
N GLN A 1007 -21.22 -30.62 24.30
CA GLN A 1007 -21.31 -32.07 24.04
C GLN A 1007 -20.47 -32.49 22.82
N ARG A 1008 -20.51 -31.69 21.74
CA ARG A 1008 -19.71 -31.89 20.53
C ARG A 1008 -18.57 -30.87 20.52
N LEU A 1009 -17.34 -31.37 20.39
CA LEU A 1009 -16.16 -30.50 20.34
C LEU A 1009 -16.20 -29.61 19.07
N PRO A 1010 -15.97 -28.30 19.21
CA PRO A 1010 -15.96 -27.39 18.08
C PRO A 1010 -14.69 -27.56 17.24
N THR A 1011 -14.80 -27.27 15.93
CA THR A 1011 -13.68 -27.39 14.99
C THR A 1011 -12.55 -26.40 15.28
N TRP A 1012 -12.86 -25.26 15.91
CA TRP A 1012 -11.87 -24.25 16.32
C TRP A 1012 -11.04 -24.64 17.54
N LEU A 1013 -11.43 -25.65 18.32
CA LEU A 1013 -10.69 -26.04 19.54
C LEU A 1013 -9.29 -26.55 19.23
N ASN A 1014 -9.13 -27.36 18.18
CA ASN A 1014 -7.81 -27.90 17.83
C ASN A 1014 -6.80 -26.79 17.48
N PRO A 1015 -7.12 -25.80 16.62
CA PRO A 1015 -6.26 -24.64 16.41
C PRO A 1015 -5.94 -23.82 17.68
N VAL A 1016 -6.90 -23.65 18.60
CA VAL A 1016 -6.66 -22.93 19.86
C VAL A 1016 -5.65 -23.69 20.73
N LEU A 1017 -5.79 -25.02 20.84
CA LEU A 1017 -4.85 -25.86 21.57
C LEU A 1017 -3.47 -25.92 20.90
N ASP A 1018 -3.41 -25.83 19.56
CA ASP A 1018 -2.15 -25.70 18.83
C ASP A 1018 -1.39 -24.43 19.25
N THR A 1019 -2.07 -23.29 19.35
CA THR A 1019 -1.47 -22.03 19.84
C THR A 1019 -1.06 -22.14 21.31
N ALA A 1020 -1.91 -22.70 22.17
CA ALA A 1020 -1.61 -22.81 23.60
C ALA A 1020 -0.40 -23.73 23.87
N LEU A 1021 -0.27 -24.84 23.14
CA LEU A 1021 0.91 -25.71 23.21
C LEU A 1021 2.16 -25.03 22.66
N PHE A 1022 2.03 -24.28 21.57
CA PHE A 1022 3.16 -23.53 21.02
C PHE A 1022 3.71 -22.51 22.03
N LEU A 1023 2.84 -21.90 22.83
CA LEU A 1023 3.20 -20.92 23.85
C LEU A 1023 3.39 -21.52 25.25
N SER A 1024 3.32 -22.86 25.41
CA SER A 1024 3.39 -23.50 26.73
C SER A 1024 4.65 -23.18 27.52
N PRO A 1025 5.86 -23.03 26.93
CA PRO A 1025 7.06 -22.67 27.70
C PRO A 1025 6.91 -21.30 28.40
N GLN A 1026 6.28 -20.33 27.74
CA GLN A 1026 6.05 -19.00 28.32
C GLN A 1026 4.93 -19.02 29.37
N LEU A 1027 3.88 -19.81 29.16
CA LEU A 1027 2.78 -19.99 30.12
C LEU A 1027 3.24 -20.71 31.39
N VAL A 1028 4.12 -21.71 31.25
CA VAL A 1028 4.77 -22.42 32.36
C VAL A 1028 5.60 -21.45 33.20
N GLU A 1029 6.42 -20.63 32.56
CA GLU A 1029 7.26 -19.66 33.26
C GLU A 1029 6.42 -18.59 33.97
N ALA A 1030 5.40 -18.04 33.29
CA ALA A 1030 4.49 -17.07 33.91
C ALA A 1030 3.79 -17.63 35.15
N ARG A 1031 3.41 -18.91 35.13
CA ARG A 1031 2.85 -19.59 36.30
C ARG A 1031 3.88 -19.80 37.41
N ARG A 1032 5.11 -20.20 37.07
CA ARG A 1032 6.19 -20.41 38.05
C ARG A 1032 6.50 -19.14 38.85
N HIS A 1033 6.40 -17.98 38.20
CA HIS A 1033 6.59 -16.67 38.84
C HIS A 1033 5.33 -16.11 39.52
N GLY A 1034 4.18 -16.77 39.37
CA GLY A 1034 2.91 -16.33 39.98
C GLY A 1034 2.22 -15.18 39.24
N TRP A 1035 2.57 -14.91 37.98
CA TRP A 1035 1.92 -13.87 37.14
C TRP A 1035 0.57 -14.32 36.56
N MET A 1036 0.23 -15.60 36.73
CA MET A 1036 -1.06 -16.16 36.36
C MET A 1036 -1.71 -16.80 37.60
N PRO A 1037 -3.06 -16.86 37.65
CA PRO A 1037 -3.76 -17.63 38.68
C PRO A 1037 -3.33 -19.10 38.69
N VAL A 1038 -3.65 -19.80 39.77
CA VAL A 1038 -3.45 -21.25 39.86
C VAL A 1038 -4.16 -21.98 38.71
N LEU A 1039 -3.63 -23.14 38.30
CA LEU A 1039 -4.04 -23.84 37.06
C LEU A 1039 -5.54 -23.94 36.84
N ASP A 1040 -6.28 -24.29 37.89
CA ASP A 1040 -7.73 -24.49 37.81
C ASP A 1040 -8.53 -23.21 37.61
N GLU A 1041 -8.01 -22.10 38.15
CA GLU A 1041 -8.58 -20.77 37.97
C GLU A 1041 -8.14 -20.16 36.63
N ALA A 1042 -6.91 -20.45 36.20
CA ALA A 1042 -6.39 -20.00 34.93
C ALA A 1042 -7.04 -20.74 33.75
N TRP A 1043 -7.14 -22.06 33.80
CA TRP A 1043 -7.60 -22.92 32.70
C TRP A 1043 -8.83 -23.77 33.08
N PRO A 1044 -9.97 -23.14 33.39
CA PRO A 1044 -11.19 -23.88 33.72
C PRO A 1044 -11.58 -24.81 32.56
N GLY A 1045 -11.99 -26.04 32.88
CA GLY A 1045 -12.40 -27.05 31.89
C GLY A 1045 -11.26 -27.81 31.17
N LEU A 1046 -9.98 -27.42 31.34
CA LEU A 1046 -8.86 -28.14 30.70
C LEU A 1046 -8.74 -29.58 31.21
N ARG A 1047 -8.81 -29.81 32.52
CA ARG A 1047 -8.79 -31.17 33.10
C ARG A 1047 -9.97 -32.01 32.64
N GLU A 1048 -11.16 -31.41 32.53
CA GLU A 1048 -12.35 -32.10 32.04
C GLU A 1048 -12.18 -32.56 30.59
N LEU A 1049 -11.63 -31.71 29.72
CA LEU A 1049 -11.29 -32.07 28.35
C LEU A 1049 -10.21 -33.15 28.28
N ALA A 1050 -9.16 -33.06 29.10
CA ALA A 1050 -8.11 -34.07 29.16
C ALA A 1050 -8.63 -35.46 29.59
N GLN A 1051 -9.61 -35.49 30.51
CA GLN A 1051 -10.25 -36.70 31.03
C GLN A 1051 -11.34 -37.28 30.11
N ARG A 1052 -11.86 -36.52 29.13
CA ARG A 1052 -12.83 -37.03 28.16
C ARG A 1052 -12.25 -38.21 27.37
N LYS A 1053 -13.06 -39.27 27.24
CA LYS A 1053 -12.69 -40.47 26.47
C LYS A 1053 -12.69 -40.17 24.97
N GLY A 1054 -11.63 -40.59 24.27
CA GLY A 1054 -11.51 -40.44 22.82
C GLY A 1054 -10.06 -40.22 22.35
N THR A 1055 -9.81 -40.47 21.07
CA THR A 1055 -8.51 -40.33 20.38
C THR A 1055 -8.49 -39.15 19.40
N GLY A 1056 -9.48 -38.26 19.47
CA GLY A 1056 -9.50 -37.04 18.65
C GLY A 1056 -8.31 -36.14 18.96
N LYS A 1057 -7.72 -35.52 17.93
CA LYS A 1057 -6.52 -34.68 18.04
C LYS A 1057 -6.60 -33.60 19.12
N ALA A 1058 -7.77 -32.95 19.28
CA ALA A 1058 -7.98 -31.95 20.31
C ALA A 1058 -7.87 -32.51 21.74
N LEU A 1059 -8.37 -33.72 21.99
CA LEU A 1059 -8.30 -34.36 23.31
C LEU A 1059 -6.86 -34.77 23.65
N ILE A 1060 -6.09 -35.23 22.66
CA ILE A 1060 -4.67 -35.56 22.83
C ILE A 1060 -3.90 -34.30 23.23
N LYS A 1061 -4.10 -33.19 22.50
CA LYS A 1061 -3.45 -31.91 22.79
C LYS A 1061 -3.86 -31.30 24.13
N ALA A 1062 -5.12 -31.48 24.55
CA ALA A 1062 -5.56 -31.05 25.87
C ALA A 1062 -4.82 -31.79 26.99
N ARG A 1063 -4.52 -33.09 26.81
CA ARG A 1063 -3.70 -33.88 27.77
C ARG A 1063 -2.24 -33.43 27.76
N GLU A 1064 -1.67 -33.18 26.58
CA GLU A 1064 -0.31 -32.65 26.44
C GLU A 1064 -0.18 -31.29 27.12
N LEU A 1065 -1.10 -30.36 26.84
CA LEU A 1065 -1.07 -29.02 27.44
C LEU A 1065 -1.24 -29.08 28.97
N LEU A 1066 -2.10 -29.97 29.47
CA LEU A 1066 -2.25 -30.18 30.91
C LEU A 1066 -0.95 -30.67 31.54
N ALA A 1067 -0.28 -31.65 30.91
CA ALA A 1067 0.99 -32.19 31.41
C ALA A 1067 2.11 -31.14 31.43
N GLU A 1068 2.22 -30.32 30.37
CA GLU A 1068 3.17 -29.20 30.30
C GLU A 1068 2.91 -28.21 31.44
N LEU A 1069 1.66 -27.76 31.61
CA LEU A 1069 1.32 -26.78 32.64
C LEU A 1069 1.41 -27.33 34.07
N GLU A 1070 1.22 -28.63 34.30
CA GLU A 1070 1.37 -29.27 35.62
C GLU A 1070 2.84 -29.49 36.01
N SER A 1071 3.76 -29.49 35.04
CA SER A 1071 5.20 -29.61 35.29
C SER A 1071 5.84 -28.35 35.91
N ALA A 1072 5.08 -27.25 35.98
CA ALA A 1072 5.40 -25.95 36.56
C ALA A 1072 4.82 -25.79 37.98
#